data_AF-A0A2N5RXP6-F1
#
_entry.id   AF-A0A2N5RXP6-F1
#
_cell.length_a   1.000
_cell.length_b   1.000
_cell.length_c   1.000
_cell.angle_alpha   90.00
_cell.angle_beta   90.00
_cell.angle_gamma   90.00
#
_symmetry.space_group_name_H-M   'P 1'
#
loop_
_entity.id
_entity.type
_entity.pdbx_description
1 polymer ?
#
loop_
_entity_poly.entity_id
_entity_poly.type
_entity_poly.pdbx_seq_one_letter_code
_entity_poly.pdbx_strand_id
1 'polypeptide(L)'
;MYIEPIVFAANFFEDELDAVCRSHKMSLMAIQPAQSFSLTAENETDEFSLFANALKVLRVDDIDPLDPEHGPAAVWKRICDSKLENRNSHLSPEQKESWNLERNTWQLVQMLYTERTAPSQSSSSKLMSNPYLPPLKVVNIHLSKSKDLLELSTFRDWLHTCPSHTHPAEIRRGYWPYTKASIKHAHQKYPHSDSRQPSGKSSAFHSMDPDAPLRASSHQTSLRSQTLQTRDNPRFVADTNHVQEKGELEQLDQEYDRAMVKTLYEYVRAGEMALALDFCRQCDHPWRAASLAGGQLFNDPPLADFENGSSLPQDEILPDAELLDSALNENPNLPPYDRTLRSGCLNRKLWKSMCLHMSSNKSLPTYEQALYGALAGETSSVLPVCYTWEDYIWCHINSIFETQVEQILESNQLGYYWTHEALPSAENHEANASEDENMMAASNQSHNASRNNLPERSLDDSQPDIKSAMSKAFDKILRSENTSLAESARNPFHVAQMWLAIDKINDLFTSFSDRLKSASEDFTREHLSHLLRFFSHLILFLRSINEQVDSEAANAILRGYVQLLEMENKHNLIAFYVAELQPESGVETYAKYLISLGPSADLPTRRVALLRALEHGLDLSRVACTAVKLTLQEITRTSLESNREHGLNKFSHQLTDKQRELIRSLEWLIIDPVTYLEALIQADSLIRYFLTAGHPHAAREVVLSVPADVLSVIAQSQDPLAEAETGGAIENTRNAILEFTQYRDFFDCLALHEQVDEILSQRPMDGATTSDTQAFTQALKEMCDHLYTAVVGILSSEWLQDIQFNPVENNEEQEQTADRRVAELKLIRNIYIPELVFRLHDALVESGTYVVTNLRRALDLATLVANESYKNYAEFLPPELDVPGAHKNSQRKMKDYLRALRVVHLMILKSSGVHPLRPTSK
;
A
#
# COMPACT_ATOMS: atom_id res chain seq x y z
N MET A 1 -16.30 -48.33 -37.09
CA MET A 1 -17.16 -49.07 -36.15
C MET A 1 -16.20 -49.72 -35.15
N TYR A 2 -15.84 -49.17 -34.00
CA TYR A 2 -16.44 -48.16 -33.12
C TYR A 2 -15.42 -47.07 -32.76
N ILE A 3 -15.92 -45.84 -32.67
CA ILE A 3 -15.30 -44.67 -32.05
C ILE A 3 -15.69 -44.76 -30.57
N GLU A 4 -14.72 -44.71 -29.65
CA GLU A 4 -14.81 -44.32 -28.22
C GLU A 4 -13.64 -44.97 -27.45
N PRO A 5 -12.59 -44.19 -27.12
CA PRO A 5 -12.40 -43.83 -25.72
C PRO A 5 -11.90 -42.38 -25.46
N ILE A 6 -11.86 -41.50 -26.48
CA ILE A 6 -11.28 -40.15 -26.35
C ILE A 6 -12.26 -39.12 -25.75
N VAL A 7 -13.57 -39.38 -25.82
CA VAL A 7 -14.60 -38.52 -25.20
C VAL A 7 -14.63 -38.66 -23.67
N PHE A 8 -14.12 -39.77 -23.13
CA PHE A 8 -14.22 -40.04 -21.68
C PHE A 8 -13.16 -39.30 -20.85
N ALA A 9 -12.00 -38.95 -21.43
CA ALA A 9 -10.93 -38.24 -20.71
C ALA A 9 -11.14 -36.71 -20.70
N ALA A 10 -11.67 -36.14 -21.78
CA ALA A 10 -12.00 -34.71 -21.84
C ALA A 10 -13.21 -34.36 -20.95
N ASN A 11 -14.24 -35.21 -20.92
CA ASN A 11 -15.40 -35.01 -20.05
C ASN A 11 -15.06 -35.21 -18.56
N PHE A 12 -14.05 -36.02 -18.22
CA PHE A 12 -13.62 -36.20 -16.83
C PHE A 12 -12.93 -34.94 -16.26
N PHE A 13 -12.18 -34.22 -17.09
CA PHE A 13 -11.53 -32.96 -16.70
C PHE A 13 -12.49 -31.77 -16.69
N GLU A 14 -13.46 -31.71 -17.61
CA GLU A 14 -14.55 -30.73 -17.53
C GLU A 14 -15.44 -30.98 -16.32
N ASP A 15 -15.82 -32.23 -16.02
CA ASP A 15 -16.67 -32.55 -14.86
C ASP A 15 -15.96 -32.32 -13.51
N GLU A 16 -14.62 -32.44 -13.41
CA GLU A 16 -13.88 -32.09 -12.17
C GLU A 16 -13.73 -30.58 -11.99
N LEU A 17 -13.46 -29.82 -13.06
CA LEU A 17 -13.45 -28.35 -13.03
C LEU A 17 -14.85 -27.78 -12.75
N ASP A 18 -15.90 -28.37 -13.33
CA ASP A 18 -17.27 -28.01 -13.05
C ASP A 18 -17.76 -28.52 -11.69
N ALA A 19 -17.25 -29.66 -11.17
CA ALA A 19 -17.60 -30.12 -9.82
C ALA A 19 -16.96 -29.25 -8.74
N VAL A 20 -15.73 -28.74 -8.93
CA VAL A 20 -15.09 -27.78 -8.02
C VAL A 20 -15.78 -26.41 -8.12
N CYS A 21 -16.10 -25.94 -9.33
CA CYS A 21 -16.87 -24.71 -9.54
C CYS A 21 -18.32 -24.81 -9.03
N ARG A 22 -19.00 -25.96 -9.17
CA ARG A 22 -20.38 -26.20 -8.66
C ARG A 22 -20.41 -26.48 -7.16
N SER A 23 -19.38 -27.08 -6.59
CA SER A 23 -19.20 -27.25 -5.13
C SER A 23 -19.09 -25.88 -4.45
N HIS A 24 -18.37 -24.93 -5.05
CA HIS A 24 -18.33 -23.54 -4.56
C HIS A 24 -19.58 -22.72 -4.94
N LYS A 25 -20.18 -22.92 -6.13
CA LYS A 25 -21.46 -22.26 -6.51
C LYS A 25 -22.66 -22.72 -5.68
N MET A 26 -22.71 -23.98 -5.23
CA MET A 26 -23.78 -24.46 -4.34
C MET A 26 -23.58 -24.00 -2.90
N SER A 27 -22.36 -23.67 -2.47
CA SER A 27 -22.11 -22.98 -1.20
C SER A 27 -22.52 -21.49 -1.25
N LEU A 28 -22.49 -20.88 -2.44
CA LEU A 28 -22.89 -19.49 -2.71
C LEU A 28 -24.40 -19.27 -2.97
N MET A 29 -25.22 -20.32 -3.06
CA MET A 29 -26.67 -20.20 -3.37
C MET A 29 -27.62 -20.59 -2.24
N ALA A 30 -27.15 -20.61 -0.99
CA ALA A 30 -28.00 -20.78 0.19
C ALA A 30 -27.88 -19.59 1.16
N ILE A 31 -28.13 -18.37 0.67
CA ILE A 31 -28.30 -17.20 1.54
C ILE A 31 -29.80 -17.00 1.75
N GLN A 32 -30.30 -17.45 2.90
CA GLN A 32 -31.58 -16.97 3.44
C GLN A 32 -31.46 -15.46 3.71
N PRO A 33 -32.48 -14.64 3.40
CA PRO A 33 -32.43 -13.24 3.73
C PRO A 33 -32.71 -13.05 5.22
N ALA A 34 -31.95 -12.14 5.83
CA ALA A 34 -32.11 -11.59 7.18
C ALA A 34 -31.76 -12.53 8.34
N GLN A 35 -30.46 -12.63 8.65
CA GLN A 35 -30.00 -12.74 10.04
C GLN A 35 -28.83 -11.78 10.28
N SER A 36 -28.97 -10.97 11.33
CA SER A 36 -27.96 -10.08 11.91
C SER A 36 -26.62 -10.80 12.09
N PHE A 37 -25.56 -10.28 11.46
CA PHE A 37 -24.22 -10.86 11.54
C PHE A 37 -23.62 -10.67 12.95
N SER A 38 -23.56 -11.76 13.69
CA SER A 38 -22.61 -11.98 14.77
C SER A 38 -21.29 -12.46 14.15
N LEU A 39 -20.19 -11.74 14.43
CA LEU A 39 -18.82 -12.14 14.15
C LEU A 39 -18.46 -13.40 14.97
N THR A 40 -18.89 -14.57 14.52
CA THR A 40 -18.39 -15.86 14.99
C THR A 40 -18.36 -16.84 13.83
N ALA A 41 -17.24 -16.87 13.11
CA ALA A 41 -16.81 -18.02 12.33
C ALA A 41 -15.35 -18.29 12.67
N GLU A 42 -15.17 -19.27 13.56
CA GLU A 42 -13.92 -19.84 14.00
C GLU A 42 -13.19 -20.45 12.77
N ASN A 43 -12.07 -19.85 12.32
CA ASN A 43 -10.86 -20.53 11.80
C ASN A 43 -9.85 -19.70 10.98
N GLU A 44 -9.95 -18.37 10.87
CA GLU A 44 -8.82 -17.54 10.36
C GLU A 44 -8.45 -16.42 11.35
N THR A 45 -7.54 -16.74 12.27
CA THR A 45 -7.12 -15.87 13.39
C THR A 45 -5.87 -15.06 13.08
N ASP A 46 -5.81 -14.40 11.92
CA ASP A 46 -4.62 -13.63 11.51
C ASP A 46 -4.96 -12.25 10.95
N GLU A 47 -4.20 -11.23 11.35
CA GLU A 47 -4.46 -9.83 11.00
C GLU A 47 -4.42 -9.57 9.50
N PHE A 48 -3.52 -10.23 8.77
CA PHE A 48 -3.42 -10.11 7.32
C PHE A 48 -4.68 -10.60 6.60
N SER A 49 -5.29 -11.68 7.10
CA SER A 49 -6.48 -12.26 6.49
C SER A 49 -7.72 -11.41 6.77
N LEU A 50 -7.84 -10.87 8.00
CA LEU A 50 -8.93 -9.95 8.35
C LEU A 50 -8.92 -8.67 7.48
N PHE A 51 -7.74 -8.09 7.27
CA PHE A 51 -7.59 -6.89 6.43
C PHE A 51 -7.85 -7.19 4.94
N ALA A 52 -7.37 -8.33 4.43
CA ALA A 52 -7.64 -8.77 3.06
C ALA A 52 -9.13 -9.09 2.83
N ASN A 53 -9.80 -9.71 3.79
CA ASN A 53 -11.22 -10.05 3.68
C ASN A 53 -12.10 -8.80 3.57
N ALA A 54 -11.76 -7.71 4.27
CA ALA A 54 -12.46 -6.43 4.10
C ALA A 54 -12.39 -5.89 2.66
N LEU A 55 -11.25 -6.05 1.98
CA LEU A 55 -11.11 -5.68 0.56
C LEU A 55 -11.87 -6.60 -0.38
N LYS A 56 -11.90 -7.91 -0.08
CA LYS A 56 -12.65 -8.89 -0.89
C LYS A 56 -14.14 -8.62 -0.82
N VAL A 57 -14.67 -8.33 0.38
CA VAL A 57 -16.08 -7.99 0.60
C VAL A 57 -16.49 -6.77 -0.22
N LEU A 58 -15.66 -5.73 -0.25
CA LEU A 58 -15.90 -4.54 -1.09
C LEU A 58 -16.17 -4.88 -2.57
N ARG A 59 -15.47 -5.88 -3.11
CA ARG A 59 -15.59 -6.30 -4.53
C ARG A 59 -16.77 -7.19 -4.81
N VAL A 60 -17.26 -7.91 -3.80
CA VAL A 60 -18.34 -8.88 -3.95
C VAL A 60 -19.69 -8.22 -3.74
N ASP A 61 -19.78 -7.32 -2.77
CA ASP A 61 -21.04 -6.74 -2.32
C ASP A 61 -21.33 -5.34 -2.91
N ASP A 62 -20.49 -4.84 -3.83
CA ASP A 62 -20.57 -3.51 -4.45
C ASP A 62 -20.83 -2.38 -3.43
N ILE A 63 -20.23 -2.50 -2.24
CA ILE A 63 -20.37 -1.52 -1.16
C ILE A 63 -19.62 -0.25 -1.57
N ASP A 64 -20.18 0.92 -1.28
CA ASP A 64 -19.47 2.19 -1.46
C ASP A 64 -18.19 2.18 -0.58
N PRO A 65 -16.99 2.36 -1.15
CA PRO A 65 -15.75 2.43 -0.36
C PRO A 65 -15.79 3.50 0.74
N LEU A 66 -16.66 4.50 0.62
CA LEU A 66 -16.82 5.60 1.56
C LEU A 66 -17.97 5.39 2.56
N ASP A 67 -18.62 4.23 2.56
CA ASP A 67 -19.71 3.94 3.49
C ASP A 67 -19.24 4.10 4.97
N PRO A 68 -19.98 4.86 5.79
CA PRO A 68 -19.56 5.19 7.16
C PRO A 68 -19.46 3.96 8.08
N GLU A 69 -20.22 2.88 7.81
CA GLU A 69 -20.35 1.72 8.69
C GLU A 69 -19.73 0.43 8.12
N HIS A 70 -19.84 0.26 6.81
CA HIS A 70 -19.46 -0.95 6.06
C HIS A 70 -18.27 -0.73 5.12
N GLY A 71 -17.84 0.51 4.93
CA GLY A 71 -16.67 0.82 4.10
C GLY A 71 -15.38 0.20 4.67
N PRO A 72 -14.37 -0.09 3.83
CA PRO A 72 -13.11 -0.71 4.22
C PRO A 72 -12.40 0.04 5.36
N ALA A 73 -12.38 1.38 5.33
CA ALA A 73 -11.78 2.19 6.39
C ALA A 73 -12.50 2.02 7.75
N ALA A 74 -13.84 1.92 7.75
CA ALA A 74 -14.63 1.66 8.96
C ALA A 74 -14.38 0.26 9.51
N VAL A 75 -14.29 -0.74 8.62
CA VAL A 75 -14.01 -2.13 9.00
C VAL A 75 -12.59 -2.26 9.55
N TRP A 76 -11.58 -1.66 8.93
CA TRP A 76 -10.21 -1.68 9.43
C TRP A 76 -10.07 -0.97 10.77
N LYS A 77 -10.75 0.17 10.96
CA LYS A 77 -10.86 0.83 12.27
C LYS A 77 -11.39 -0.14 13.34
N ARG A 78 -12.49 -0.85 13.03
CA ARG A 78 -13.10 -1.84 13.93
C ARG A 78 -12.18 -3.03 14.22
N ILE A 79 -11.38 -3.47 13.26
CA ILE A 79 -10.36 -4.51 13.46
C ILE A 79 -9.28 -4.00 14.43
N CYS A 80 -8.80 -2.77 14.26
CA CYS A 80 -7.86 -2.15 15.21
C CYS A 80 -8.47 -2.04 16.62
N ASP A 81 -9.73 -1.62 16.75
CA ASP A 81 -10.44 -1.55 18.03
C ASP A 81 -10.54 -2.92 18.70
N SER A 82 -10.93 -3.95 17.95
CA SER A 82 -11.00 -5.33 18.46
C SER A 82 -9.64 -5.84 18.95
N LYS A 83 -8.55 -5.49 18.27
CA LYS A 83 -7.17 -5.82 18.69
C LYS A 83 -6.76 -5.09 19.97
N LEU A 84 -7.15 -3.83 20.14
CA LEU A 84 -6.85 -3.04 21.34
C LEU A 84 -7.64 -3.50 22.57
N GLU A 85 -8.89 -3.93 22.38
CA GLU A 85 -9.77 -4.42 23.46
C GLU A 85 -9.46 -5.86 23.88
N ASN A 86 -8.76 -6.63 23.03
CA ASN A 86 -8.47 -8.03 23.29
C ASN A 86 -7.52 -8.18 24.50
N ARG A 87 -8.11 -8.54 25.65
CA ARG A 87 -7.38 -8.74 26.92
C ARG A 87 -6.35 -9.88 26.87
N ASN A 88 -6.46 -10.78 25.90
CA ASN A 88 -5.57 -11.94 25.75
C ASN A 88 -4.32 -11.63 24.91
N SER A 89 -4.25 -10.49 24.22
CA SER A 89 -3.03 -10.06 23.52
C SER A 89 -2.11 -9.30 24.47
N HIS A 90 -0.97 -9.89 24.82
CA HIS A 90 0.10 -9.22 25.56
C HIS A 90 0.84 -8.22 24.66
N LEU A 91 0.17 -7.13 24.28
CA LEU A 91 0.78 -6.04 23.51
C LEU A 91 1.67 -5.17 24.40
N SER A 92 2.86 -4.84 23.92
CA SER A 92 3.73 -3.83 24.53
C SER A 92 3.07 -2.44 24.49
N PRO A 93 3.46 -1.48 25.35
CA PRO A 93 2.90 -0.12 25.30
C PRO A 93 3.12 0.54 23.92
N GLU A 94 4.28 0.30 23.29
CA GLU A 94 4.62 0.81 21.95
C GLU A 94 3.72 0.20 20.86
N GLN A 95 3.42 -1.10 20.95
CA GLN A 95 2.49 -1.75 20.03
C GLN A 95 1.06 -1.22 20.22
N LYS A 96 0.62 -0.98 21.45
CA LYS A 96 -0.70 -0.37 21.70
C LYS A 96 -0.77 1.04 21.10
N GLU A 97 0.29 1.80 21.20
CA GLU A 97 0.39 3.12 20.56
C GLU A 97 0.31 3.01 19.04
N SER A 98 1.04 2.09 18.40
CA SER A 98 0.97 1.92 16.94
C SER A 98 -0.42 1.52 16.44
N TRP A 99 -1.12 0.63 17.15
CA TRP A 99 -2.50 0.26 16.83
C TRP A 99 -3.49 1.40 17.06
N ASN A 100 -3.31 2.20 18.11
CA ASN A 100 -4.10 3.41 18.34
C ASN A 100 -3.89 4.44 17.21
N LEU A 101 -2.66 4.64 16.78
CA LEU A 101 -2.31 5.56 15.69
C LEU A 101 -2.88 5.07 14.35
N GLU A 102 -2.80 3.78 14.06
CA GLU A 102 -3.42 3.21 12.85
C GLU A 102 -4.93 3.42 12.85
N ARG A 103 -5.62 3.08 13.95
CA ARG A 103 -7.06 3.32 14.12
C ARG A 103 -7.44 4.78 13.88
N ASN A 104 -6.72 5.70 14.53
CA ASN A 104 -6.97 7.14 14.39
C ASN A 104 -6.75 7.60 12.95
N THR A 105 -5.75 7.02 12.26
CA THR A 105 -5.47 7.35 10.85
C THR A 105 -6.58 6.83 9.92
N TRP A 106 -7.11 5.62 10.14
CA TRP A 106 -8.24 5.12 9.35
C TRP A 106 -9.50 5.97 9.51
N GLN A 107 -9.77 6.44 10.73
CA GLN A 107 -10.85 7.39 10.97
C GLN A 107 -10.62 8.72 10.22
N LEU A 108 -9.40 9.23 10.22
CA LEU A 108 -9.06 10.45 9.48
C LEU A 108 -9.28 10.27 7.97
N VAL A 109 -8.80 9.17 7.41
CA VAL A 109 -8.94 8.83 5.98
C VAL A 109 -10.42 8.81 5.60
N GLN A 110 -11.26 8.14 6.39
CA GLN A 110 -12.70 8.09 6.16
C GLN A 110 -13.33 9.49 6.18
N MET A 111 -13.06 10.29 7.21
CA MET A 111 -13.63 11.64 7.35
C MET A 111 -13.20 12.57 6.21
N LEU A 112 -11.90 12.61 5.87
CA LEU A 112 -11.39 13.49 4.81
C LEU A 112 -11.89 13.09 3.42
N TYR A 113 -11.84 11.79 3.07
CA TYR A 113 -12.22 11.37 1.72
C TYR A 113 -13.73 11.40 1.47
N THR A 114 -14.56 11.23 2.51
CA THR A 114 -16.00 11.49 2.42
C THR A 114 -16.26 12.94 2.00
N GLU A 115 -15.56 13.90 2.63
CA GLU A 115 -15.71 15.32 2.29
C GLU A 115 -15.04 15.69 0.95
N ARG A 116 -13.92 15.05 0.59
CA ARG A 116 -13.23 15.34 -0.68
C ARG A 116 -14.01 14.91 -1.91
N THR A 117 -14.71 13.80 -1.80
CA THR A 117 -15.49 13.21 -2.90
C THR A 117 -16.94 13.69 -2.92
N ALA A 118 -17.40 14.33 -1.84
CA ALA A 118 -18.72 14.95 -1.80
C ALA A 118 -18.88 16.00 -2.92
N PRO A 119 -20.03 16.02 -3.61
CA PRO A 119 -20.28 17.01 -4.66
C PRO A 119 -20.31 18.43 -4.07
N SER A 120 -19.68 19.38 -4.76
CA SER A 120 -19.70 20.79 -4.32
C SER A 120 -21.13 21.29 -4.20
N GLN A 121 -21.53 21.69 -2.99
CA GLN A 121 -22.86 22.24 -2.78
C GLN A 121 -22.97 23.60 -3.48
N SER A 122 -23.86 23.70 -4.47
CA SER A 122 -24.17 24.97 -5.12
C SER A 122 -24.98 25.85 -4.17
N SER A 123 -24.31 26.58 -3.29
CA SER A 123 -24.97 27.58 -2.44
C SER A 123 -25.47 28.73 -3.32
N SER A 124 -26.77 29.01 -3.25
CA SER A 124 -27.43 30.07 -4.02
C SER A 124 -26.73 31.42 -3.79
N SER A 125 -26.15 31.98 -4.85
CA SER A 125 -25.46 33.28 -4.85
C SER A 125 -26.34 34.44 -4.35
N LYS A 126 -27.66 34.25 -4.33
CA LYS A 126 -28.64 35.25 -3.90
C LYS A 126 -28.65 35.50 -2.38
N LEU A 127 -28.27 34.52 -1.56
CA LEU A 127 -28.35 34.63 -0.09
C LEU A 127 -27.28 35.58 0.51
N MET A 128 -26.16 35.76 -0.20
CA MET A 128 -25.06 36.63 0.24
C MET A 128 -25.33 38.13 0.06
N SER A 129 -26.48 38.49 -0.52
CA SER A 129 -26.89 39.89 -0.71
C SER A 129 -27.63 40.48 0.50
N ASN A 130 -28.09 39.65 1.45
CA ASN A 130 -28.86 40.10 2.61
C ASN A 130 -27.93 40.56 3.77
N PRO A 131 -27.86 41.87 4.10
CA PRO A 131 -27.01 42.41 5.16
C PRO A 131 -27.29 41.89 6.57
N TYR A 132 -28.50 41.37 6.81
CA TYR A 132 -28.97 40.93 8.14
C TYR A 132 -28.76 39.44 8.40
N LEU A 133 -27.99 38.75 7.55
CA LEU A 133 -27.73 37.33 7.74
C LEU A 133 -26.89 37.10 9.01
N PRO A 134 -27.30 36.22 9.94
CA PRO A 134 -26.55 35.99 11.18
C PRO A 134 -25.12 35.47 10.92
N PRO A 135 -24.11 35.86 11.74
CA PRO A 135 -22.72 35.43 11.58
C PRO A 135 -22.51 33.93 11.47
N LEU A 136 -23.27 33.10 12.22
CA LEU A 136 -23.18 31.65 12.13
C LEU A 136 -23.53 31.14 10.71
N LYS A 137 -24.60 31.66 10.13
CA LYS A 137 -25.06 31.28 8.79
C LYS A 137 -24.09 31.76 7.72
N VAL A 138 -23.52 32.97 7.87
CA VAL A 138 -22.48 33.51 6.98
C VAL A 138 -21.26 32.58 6.95
N VAL A 139 -20.75 32.17 8.12
CA VAL A 139 -19.60 31.27 8.23
C VAL A 139 -19.93 29.90 7.61
N ASN A 140 -21.08 29.31 7.92
CA ASN A 140 -21.49 28.02 7.35
C ASN A 140 -21.58 28.05 5.82
N ILE A 141 -22.09 29.14 5.23
CA ILE A 141 -22.13 29.29 3.77
C ILE A 141 -20.73 29.35 3.19
N HIS A 142 -19.82 30.13 3.79
CA HIS A 142 -18.43 30.22 3.31
C HIS A 142 -17.65 28.90 3.50
N LEU A 143 -17.88 28.18 4.60
CA LEU A 143 -17.35 26.82 4.79
C LEU A 143 -17.85 25.88 3.69
N SER A 144 -19.14 25.93 3.33
CA SER A 144 -19.69 25.10 2.26
C SER A 144 -19.18 25.46 0.85
N LYS A 145 -18.66 26.68 0.67
CA LYS A 145 -18.13 27.17 -0.62
C LYS A 145 -16.67 26.80 -0.83
N SER A 146 -15.86 26.80 0.23
CA SER A 146 -14.43 26.53 0.16
C SER A 146 -14.13 25.11 0.63
N LYS A 147 -13.70 24.26 -0.29
CA LYS A 147 -13.30 22.88 0.00
C LYS A 147 -12.14 22.82 1.01
N ASP A 148 -11.16 23.72 0.89
CA ASP A 148 -10.01 23.76 1.80
C ASP A 148 -10.41 24.11 3.25
N LEU A 149 -11.42 24.97 3.44
CA LEU A 149 -11.92 25.30 4.79
C LEU A 149 -12.75 24.17 5.39
N LEU A 150 -13.50 23.44 4.55
CA LEU A 150 -14.22 22.25 4.96
C LEU A 150 -13.24 21.17 5.41
N GLU A 151 -12.19 20.90 4.63
CA GLU A 151 -11.12 19.96 5.00
C GLU A 151 -10.42 20.37 6.31
N LEU A 152 -10.15 21.67 6.51
CA LEU A 152 -9.60 22.18 7.77
C LEU A 152 -10.54 21.95 8.96
N SER A 153 -11.85 22.17 8.79
CA SER A 153 -12.86 21.88 9.81
C SER A 153 -12.88 20.40 10.14
N THR A 154 -12.96 19.54 9.12
CA THR A 154 -12.99 18.08 9.28
C THR A 154 -11.74 17.56 9.97
N PHE A 155 -10.56 18.11 9.65
CA PHE A 155 -9.32 17.75 10.33
C PHE A 155 -9.31 18.18 11.81
N ARG A 156 -9.85 19.38 12.11
CA ARG A 156 -10.04 19.84 13.49
C ARG A 156 -11.02 18.95 14.26
N ASP A 157 -12.12 18.56 13.62
CA ASP A 157 -13.15 17.71 14.21
C ASP A 157 -12.62 16.30 14.45
N TRP A 158 -11.79 15.77 13.56
CA TRP A 158 -11.02 14.55 13.82
C TRP A 158 -10.10 14.69 15.04
N LEU A 159 -9.34 15.77 15.16
CA LEU A 159 -8.49 16.01 16.33
C LEU A 159 -9.29 16.08 17.63
N HIS A 160 -10.53 16.58 17.60
CA HIS A 160 -11.45 16.56 18.75
C HIS A 160 -11.78 15.13 19.21
N THR A 161 -11.81 14.15 18.30
CA THR A 161 -12.07 12.74 18.62
C THR A 161 -10.88 11.99 19.21
N CYS A 162 -9.70 12.61 19.28
CA CYS A 162 -8.46 12.02 19.83
C CYS A 162 -8.04 12.65 21.19
N PRO A 163 -8.86 12.61 22.26
CA PRO A 163 -8.50 13.27 23.53
C PRO A 163 -7.51 12.46 24.37
N SER A 164 -6.55 13.17 24.97
CA SER A 164 -5.43 12.61 25.73
C SER A 164 -5.85 12.00 27.09
N HIS A 165 -6.79 12.59 27.85
CA HIS A 165 -7.29 12.04 29.13
C HIS A 165 -8.64 12.65 29.54
N THR A 166 -9.55 11.87 30.13
CA THR A 166 -10.84 12.32 30.69
C THR A 166 -10.98 11.86 32.14
N HIS A 167 -10.33 12.54 33.07
CA HIS A 167 -10.65 12.42 34.50
C HIS A 167 -11.43 13.68 34.89
N PRO A 168 -12.75 13.73 34.61
CA PRO A 168 -13.54 14.91 34.92
C PRO A 168 -13.54 15.14 36.43
N ALA A 169 -13.37 16.39 36.82
CA ALA A 169 -13.52 16.79 38.21
C ALA A 169 -14.93 16.45 38.73
N GLU A 170 -15.03 16.04 39.99
CA GLU A 170 -16.29 15.69 40.62
C GLU A 170 -17.26 16.88 40.60
N ILE A 171 -18.55 16.64 40.32
CA ILE A 171 -19.55 17.72 40.29
C ILE A 171 -19.87 18.14 41.73
N ARG A 172 -19.42 19.34 42.10
CA ARG A 172 -19.66 19.91 43.42
C ARG A 172 -20.69 21.05 43.36
N ARG A 173 -21.76 20.93 44.15
CA ARG A 173 -22.74 22.02 44.31
C ARG A 173 -22.26 23.07 45.31
N GLY A 174 -22.59 24.32 45.02
CA GLY A 174 -22.28 25.51 45.79
C GLY A 174 -21.05 26.27 45.28
N TYR A 175 -21.21 27.58 45.05
CA TYR A 175 -20.12 28.48 44.69
C TYR A 175 -19.22 28.78 45.90
N TRP A 176 -17.94 28.39 45.80
CA TRP A 176 -16.88 28.55 46.82
C TRP A 176 -17.34 28.35 48.27
N PRO A 177 -17.87 27.17 48.62
CA PRO A 177 -18.56 26.97 49.89
C PRO A 177 -17.61 27.00 51.10
N TYR A 178 -16.33 26.62 50.95
CA TYR A 178 -15.36 26.70 52.05
C TYR A 178 -14.92 28.15 52.30
N THR A 179 -14.65 28.90 51.23
CA THR A 179 -14.33 30.33 51.28
C THR A 179 -15.52 31.11 51.84
N LYS A 180 -16.75 30.80 51.39
CA LYS A 180 -17.99 31.37 51.94
C LYS A 180 -18.18 31.06 53.42
N ALA A 181 -17.88 29.84 53.85
CA ALA A 181 -17.95 29.46 55.26
C ALA A 181 -16.89 30.20 56.09
N SER A 182 -15.67 30.34 55.56
CA SER A 182 -14.57 31.11 56.16
C SER A 182 -14.94 32.58 56.34
N ILE A 183 -15.51 33.21 55.31
CA ILE A 183 -16.03 34.59 55.34
C ILE A 183 -17.14 34.73 56.38
N LYS A 184 -18.15 33.84 56.37
CA LYS A 184 -19.23 33.86 57.37
C LYS A 184 -18.71 33.73 58.78
N HIS A 185 -17.75 32.82 59.00
CA HIS A 185 -17.13 32.64 60.30
C HIS A 185 -16.31 33.86 60.72
N ALA A 186 -15.62 34.53 59.78
CA ALA A 186 -14.92 35.79 60.04
C ALA A 186 -15.89 36.92 60.43
N HIS A 187 -17.01 37.08 59.73
CA HIS A 187 -18.05 38.06 60.05
C HIS A 187 -18.75 37.79 61.39
N GLN A 188 -19.04 36.52 61.69
CA GLN A 188 -19.65 36.13 62.97
C GLN A 188 -18.69 36.38 64.16
N LYS A 189 -17.38 36.21 63.94
CA LYS A 189 -16.36 36.41 64.97
C LYS A 189 -16.00 37.88 65.17
N TYR A 190 -16.19 38.73 64.15
CA TYR A 190 -15.86 40.16 64.18
C TYR A 190 -16.95 41.02 63.49
N PRO A 191 -18.10 41.27 64.15
CA PRO A 191 -19.25 41.97 63.55
C PRO A 191 -19.11 43.51 63.46
N HIS A 192 -18.14 44.11 64.15
CA HIS A 192 -17.88 45.56 64.12
C HIS A 192 -16.44 45.82 63.70
N SER A 193 -16.27 46.59 62.63
CA SER A 193 -15.01 46.83 61.90
C SER A 193 -13.94 47.63 62.66
N ASP A 194 -14.21 48.11 63.88
CA ASP A 194 -13.28 49.01 64.54
C ASP A 194 -12.40 48.28 65.57
N SER A 195 -11.12 48.16 65.21
CA SER A 195 -9.94 48.16 66.09
C SER A 195 -9.47 46.87 66.80
N ARG A 196 -9.99 45.67 66.51
CA ARG A 196 -9.47 44.40 67.12
C ARG A 196 -9.26 43.21 66.18
N GLN A 197 -8.85 43.43 64.93
CA GLN A 197 -8.24 42.33 64.17
C GLN A 197 -6.77 42.17 64.60
N PRO A 198 -6.31 40.95 64.99
CA PRO A 198 -4.88 40.68 65.12
C PRO A 198 -4.21 40.88 63.75
N SER A 199 -3.05 41.53 63.72
CA SER A 199 -2.31 41.99 62.52
C SER A 199 -1.73 40.86 61.64
N GLY A 200 -2.52 39.83 61.32
CA GLY A 200 -2.12 38.70 60.50
C GLY A 200 -3.24 37.78 60.02
N LYS A 201 -4.52 38.12 60.29
CA LYS A 201 -5.69 37.39 59.79
C LYS A 201 -6.72 38.38 59.24
N SER A 202 -6.43 38.91 58.06
CA SER A 202 -7.39 39.66 57.27
C SER A 202 -8.49 38.74 56.72
N SER A 203 -9.66 39.33 56.48
CA SER A 203 -10.80 38.64 55.85
C SER A 203 -10.42 38.20 54.43
N ALA A 204 -10.85 37.00 54.04
CA ALA A 204 -10.76 36.53 52.66
C ALA A 204 -11.89 37.22 51.86
N PHE A 205 -11.57 38.28 51.12
CA PHE A 205 -12.46 39.01 50.20
C PHE A 205 -13.63 39.81 50.81
N HIS A 206 -13.89 41.00 50.25
CA HIS A 206 -15.06 41.84 50.54
C HIS A 206 -16.32 41.46 49.72
N SER A 207 -16.13 40.82 48.57
CA SER A 207 -17.18 40.43 47.63
C SER A 207 -16.92 39.02 47.05
N MET A 208 -17.99 38.30 46.71
CA MET A 208 -17.96 36.93 46.17
C MET A 208 -18.20 36.90 44.65
N ASP A 209 -17.57 37.81 43.92
CA ASP A 209 -17.56 37.86 42.46
C ASP A 209 -16.29 37.20 41.91
N PRO A 210 -16.33 36.68 40.67
CA PRO A 210 -15.28 35.82 40.12
C PRO A 210 -13.91 36.50 39.97
N ASP A 211 -13.86 37.83 39.88
CA ASP A 211 -12.62 38.61 39.78
C ASP A 211 -12.11 39.13 41.14
N ALA A 212 -12.79 38.83 42.26
CA ALA A 212 -12.31 39.19 43.61
C ALA A 212 -10.88 38.69 43.91
N PRO A 213 -10.49 37.45 43.56
CA PRO A 213 -9.11 36.98 43.67
C PRO A 213 -8.12 37.81 42.82
N LEU A 214 -8.52 38.20 41.63
CA LEU A 214 -7.68 38.98 40.71
C LEU A 214 -7.46 40.40 41.24
N ARG A 215 -8.50 41.08 41.71
CA ARG A 215 -8.39 42.41 42.31
C ARG A 215 -7.47 42.40 43.53
N ALA A 216 -7.66 41.43 44.42
CA ALA A 216 -6.84 41.34 45.63
C ALA A 216 -5.36 41.03 45.32
N SER A 217 -5.08 40.22 44.29
CA SER A 217 -3.72 39.97 43.82
C SER A 217 -3.05 41.23 43.25
N SER A 218 -3.79 42.05 42.49
CA SER A 218 -3.25 43.28 41.87
C SER A 218 -2.83 44.34 42.90
N HIS A 219 -3.57 44.45 43.99
CA HIS A 219 -3.29 45.38 45.09
C HIS A 219 -2.02 45.01 45.89
N GLN A 220 -1.66 43.73 45.98
CA GLN A 220 -0.42 43.30 46.62
C GLN A 220 0.82 43.68 45.78
N THR A 221 0.71 43.62 44.45
CA THR A 221 1.81 43.93 43.52
C THR A 221 2.13 45.43 43.48
N SER A 222 1.12 46.31 43.61
CA SER A 222 1.31 47.77 43.62
C SER A 222 1.98 48.31 44.89
N LEU A 223 1.80 47.62 46.04
CA LEU A 223 2.43 48.02 47.30
C LEU A 223 3.92 47.68 47.38
N ARG A 224 4.41 46.74 46.56
CA ARG A 224 5.82 46.31 46.56
C ARG A 224 6.75 47.28 45.82
N SER A 225 6.20 48.18 45.00
CA SER A 225 6.96 49.13 44.16
C SER A 225 7.21 50.51 44.79
N GLN A 226 6.69 50.79 46.01
CA GLN A 226 6.77 52.12 46.65
C GLN A 226 7.65 52.22 47.91
N THR A 227 8.59 51.30 48.13
CA THR A 227 9.61 51.48 49.19
C THR A 227 11.00 51.68 48.60
N LEU A 228 11.27 52.90 48.11
CA LEU A 228 12.61 53.50 48.06
C LEU A 228 12.51 55.02 47.91
N GLN A 229 12.97 55.72 48.95
CA GLN A 229 13.51 57.08 49.00
C GLN A 229 12.60 58.32 49.18
N THR A 230 12.82 58.94 50.36
CA THR A 230 12.98 60.38 50.65
C THR A 230 11.87 61.15 51.40
N ARG A 231 12.39 62.02 52.27
CA ARG A 231 11.79 62.74 53.39
C ARG A 231 11.01 63.99 52.97
N ASP A 232 10.19 64.45 53.92
CA ASP A 232 9.68 65.81 54.13
C ASP A 232 8.52 66.31 53.25
N ASN A 233 7.28 66.06 53.71
CA ASN A 233 6.23 67.10 53.81
C ASN A 233 5.01 66.62 54.62
N PRO A 234 4.41 67.44 55.50
CA PRO A 234 3.21 67.05 56.26
C PRO A 234 1.90 67.48 55.58
N ARG A 235 0.87 66.66 55.77
CA ARG A 235 -0.58 66.90 55.60
C ARG A 235 -1.15 67.04 54.18
N PHE A 236 -1.64 65.92 53.67
CA PHE A 236 -3.04 65.82 53.23
C PHE A 236 -3.62 64.52 53.80
N VAL A 237 -4.66 64.64 54.61
CA VAL A 237 -5.39 63.51 55.20
C VAL A 237 -6.24 62.92 54.07
N ALA A 238 -5.88 61.72 53.60
CA ALA A 238 -6.80 60.82 52.92
C ALA A 238 -6.91 59.58 53.82
N ASP A 239 -8.14 59.25 54.19
CA ASP A 239 -8.51 58.34 55.25
C ASP A 239 -7.83 56.97 55.18
N THR A 240 -7.24 56.60 56.31
CA THR A 240 -6.78 55.27 56.64
C THR A 240 -7.97 54.34 56.84
N ASN A 241 -8.22 53.43 55.89
CA ASN A 241 -8.91 52.14 56.10
C ASN A 241 -8.65 51.17 54.92
N HIS A 242 -7.38 50.90 54.61
CA HIS A 242 -7.03 49.75 53.75
C HIS A 242 -6.85 48.51 54.63
N VAL A 243 -7.92 47.73 54.79
CA VAL A 243 -7.83 46.36 55.30
C VAL A 243 -7.00 45.56 54.29
N GLN A 244 -5.86 45.03 54.73
CA GLN A 244 -4.92 44.27 53.90
C GLN A 244 -5.54 42.91 53.54
N GLU A 245 -6.27 42.79 52.44
CA GLU A 245 -6.93 41.53 52.06
C GLU A 245 -5.92 40.40 51.80
N LYS A 246 -6.18 39.22 52.37
CA LYS A 246 -5.50 37.99 51.98
C LYS A 246 -6.21 37.50 50.72
N GLY A 247 -5.71 37.91 49.55
CA GLY A 247 -6.32 37.69 48.24
C GLY A 247 -6.32 36.24 47.75
N GLU A 248 -6.43 35.25 48.64
CA GLU A 248 -6.33 33.83 48.31
C GLU A 248 -7.61 33.09 48.74
N LEU A 249 -8.17 32.32 47.82
CA LEU A 249 -9.26 31.38 48.09
C LEU A 249 -8.82 30.31 49.10
N GLU A 250 -9.77 29.70 49.79
CA GLU A 250 -9.47 28.56 50.66
C GLU A 250 -8.85 27.41 49.84
N GLN A 251 -7.88 26.68 50.40
CA GLN A 251 -7.07 25.71 49.64
C GLN A 251 -7.91 24.65 48.91
N LEU A 252 -8.95 24.13 49.57
CA LEU A 252 -9.84 23.13 48.97
C LEU A 252 -10.67 23.69 47.81
N ASP A 253 -11.08 24.96 47.87
CA ASP A 253 -11.78 25.62 46.77
C ASP A 253 -10.80 25.93 45.62
N GLN A 254 -9.56 26.30 45.94
CA GLN A 254 -8.50 26.56 44.95
C GLN A 254 -8.09 25.27 44.18
N GLU A 255 -7.93 24.15 44.89
CA GLU A 255 -7.62 22.84 44.28
C GLU A 255 -8.76 22.38 43.38
N TYR A 256 -10.00 22.54 43.85
CA TYR A 256 -11.19 22.23 43.06
C TYR A 256 -11.28 23.10 41.80
N ASP A 257 -11.08 24.42 41.91
CA ASP A 257 -11.11 25.32 40.76
C ASP A 257 -10.04 24.96 39.72
N ARG A 258 -8.83 24.57 40.15
CA ARG A 258 -7.78 24.10 39.23
C ARG A 258 -8.21 22.83 38.49
N ALA A 259 -8.78 21.86 39.20
CA ALA A 259 -9.27 20.63 38.59
C ALA A 259 -10.45 20.89 37.65
N MET A 260 -11.39 21.75 38.05
CA MET A 260 -12.56 22.14 37.28
C MET A 260 -12.16 22.83 35.96
N VAL A 261 -11.25 23.81 36.01
CA VAL A 261 -10.77 24.52 34.82
C VAL A 261 -10.01 23.59 33.89
N LYS A 262 -9.23 22.64 34.43
CA LYS A 262 -8.60 21.59 33.63
C LYS A 262 -9.64 20.75 32.90
N THR A 263 -10.69 20.28 33.57
CA THR A 263 -11.80 19.54 32.94
C THR A 263 -12.54 20.36 31.89
N LEU A 264 -12.73 21.67 32.12
CA LEU A 264 -13.31 22.54 31.11
C LEU A 264 -12.43 22.67 29.87
N TYR A 265 -11.12 22.82 30.04
CA TYR A 265 -10.18 22.79 28.93
C TYR A 265 -10.24 21.46 28.17
N GLU A 266 -10.30 20.33 28.88
CA GLU A 266 -10.44 19.00 28.28
C GLU A 266 -11.73 18.88 27.45
N TYR A 267 -12.86 19.39 27.93
CA TYR A 267 -14.11 19.42 27.14
C TYR A 267 -14.00 20.32 25.90
N VAL A 268 -13.39 21.50 26.02
CA VAL A 268 -13.16 22.39 24.86
C VAL A 268 -12.22 21.72 23.85
N ARG A 269 -11.18 21.03 24.33
CA ARG A 269 -10.24 20.25 23.50
C ARG A 269 -10.93 19.08 22.81
N ALA A 270 -11.94 18.47 23.42
CA ALA A 270 -12.77 17.42 22.83
C ALA A 270 -13.90 17.94 21.92
N GLY A 271 -14.08 19.27 21.80
CA GLY A 271 -15.16 19.87 21.02
C GLY A 271 -16.53 19.84 21.72
N GLU A 272 -16.59 19.31 22.95
CA GLU A 272 -17.80 19.10 23.73
C GLU A 272 -18.20 20.36 24.53
N MET A 273 -18.42 21.46 23.82
CA MET A 273 -18.77 22.75 24.44
C MET A 273 -20.06 22.68 25.25
N ALA A 274 -21.06 21.92 24.79
CA ALA A 274 -22.33 21.76 25.50
C ALA A 274 -22.12 21.13 26.89
N LEU A 275 -21.31 20.07 26.97
CA LEU A 275 -20.96 19.43 28.24
C LEU A 275 -20.18 20.37 29.15
N ALA A 276 -19.28 21.20 28.62
CA ALA A 276 -18.56 22.21 29.39
C ALA A 276 -19.50 23.25 30.03
N LEU A 277 -20.50 23.72 29.27
CA LEU A 277 -21.51 24.67 29.76
C LEU A 277 -22.39 24.05 30.83
N ASP A 278 -22.85 22.81 30.62
CA ASP A 278 -23.66 22.09 31.60
C ASP A 278 -22.89 21.75 32.86
N PHE A 279 -21.61 21.39 32.74
CA PHE A 279 -20.73 21.19 33.88
C PHE A 279 -20.57 22.47 34.72
N CYS A 280 -20.41 23.63 34.09
CA CYS A 280 -20.37 24.92 34.80
C CYS A 280 -21.68 25.21 35.54
N ARG A 281 -22.83 24.92 34.92
CA ARG A 281 -24.16 25.11 35.53
C ARG A 281 -24.36 24.18 36.73
N GLN A 282 -24.00 22.91 36.60
CA GLN A 282 -24.12 21.91 37.66
C GLN A 282 -23.20 22.20 38.85
N CYS A 283 -22.04 22.84 38.61
CA CYS A 283 -21.12 23.28 39.65
C CYS A 283 -21.51 24.62 40.33
N ASP A 284 -22.65 25.23 39.98
CA ASP A 284 -23.06 26.57 40.43
C ASP A 284 -22.07 27.70 40.05
N HIS A 285 -21.41 27.59 38.88
CA HIS A 285 -20.58 28.65 38.29
C HIS A 285 -21.24 29.20 36.99
N PRO A 286 -22.45 29.81 37.07
CA PRO A 286 -23.19 30.27 35.88
C PRO A 286 -22.47 31.40 35.13
N TRP A 287 -21.67 32.21 35.83
CA TRP A 287 -20.85 33.25 35.22
C TRP A 287 -19.81 32.66 34.25
N ARG A 288 -19.22 31.51 34.59
CA ARG A 288 -18.22 30.84 33.76
C ARG A 288 -18.89 30.23 32.53
N ALA A 289 -20.09 29.65 32.70
CA ALA A 289 -20.93 29.21 31.59
C ALA A 289 -21.24 30.38 30.63
N ALA A 290 -21.61 31.55 31.16
CA ALA A 290 -21.87 32.74 30.35
C ALA A 290 -20.62 33.21 29.58
N SER A 291 -19.45 33.22 30.22
CA SER A 291 -18.18 33.56 29.57
C SER A 291 -17.84 32.60 28.42
N LEU A 292 -18.00 31.29 28.63
CA LEU A 292 -17.72 30.26 27.62
C LEU A 292 -18.74 30.29 26.46
N ALA A 293 -20.02 30.54 26.75
CA ALA A 293 -21.07 30.63 25.74
C ALA A 293 -20.82 31.76 24.73
N GLY A 294 -20.06 32.79 25.12
CA GLY A 294 -19.64 33.86 24.20
C GLY A 294 -18.78 33.39 23.02
N GLY A 295 -18.23 32.17 23.09
CA GLY A 295 -17.48 31.53 22.01
C GLY A 295 -18.35 30.99 20.88
N GLN A 296 -19.68 30.97 21.02
CA GLN A 296 -20.59 30.60 19.95
C GLN A 296 -20.89 31.80 19.04
N LEU A 297 -20.92 31.56 17.73
CA LEU A 297 -21.32 32.58 16.75
C LEU A 297 -22.80 32.95 16.94
N PHE A 298 -23.12 34.23 16.78
CA PHE A 298 -24.50 34.69 16.88
C PHE A 298 -25.38 34.05 15.80
N ASN A 299 -26.54 33.56 16.23
CA ASN A 299 -27.56 32.97 15.38
C ASN A 299 -28.95 33.44 15.82
N ASP A 300 -29.75 33.85 14.85
CA ASP A 300 -31.17 34.18 15.00
C ASP A 300 -31.92 33.41 13.91
N PRO A 301 -32.52 32.24 14.22
CA PRO A 301 -33.11 31.35 13.21
C PRO A 301 -34.13 32.04 12.29
N PRO A 302 -35.05 32.89 12.80
CA PRO A 302 -35.91 33.73 11.97
C PRO A 302 -35.17 34.57 10.91
N LEU A 303 -34.01 35.16 11.24
CA LEU A 303 -33.23 35.93 10.26
C LEU A 303 -32.44 35.04 9.30
N ALA A 304 -32.14 33.81 9.70
CA ALA A 304 -31.38 32.84 8.90
C ALA A 304 -32.21 32.19 7.78
N ASP A 305 -33.53 32.07 7.98
CA ASP A 305 -34.46 31.37 7.07
C ASP A 305 -35.30 32.31 6.19
N PHE A 306 -35.07 33.63 6.27
CA PHE A 306 -35.72 34.64 5.45
C PHE A 306 -35.21 34.59 3.99
N GLU A 307 -35.67 33.59 3.22
CA GLU A 307 -35.47 33.53 1.76
C GLU A 307 -36.58 34.33 1.04
N ASN A 308 -36.18 35.17 0.07
CA ASN A 308 -37.08 36.06 -0.70
C ASN A 308 -38.35 35.36 -1.20
N GLY A 309 -39.49 35.57 -0.51
CA GLY A 309 -40.77 35.00 -0.92
C GLY A 309 -42.01 35.46 -0.16
N SER A 310 -41.89 35.97 1.07
CA SER A 310 -43.03 36.59 1.76
C SER A 310 -43.08 38.08 1.48
N SER A 311 -44.01 38.49 0.62
CA SER A 311 -44.39 39.88 0.41
C SER A 311 -44.82 40.50 1.74
N LEU A 312 -43.93 41.24 2.40
CA LEU A 312 -44.35 42.22 3.39
C LEU A 312 -45.18 43.28 2.64
N PRO A 313 -46.42 43.59 3.08
CA PRO A 313 -47.18 44.68 2.51
C PRO A 313 -46.36 45.96 2.66
N GLN A 314 -46.02 46.60 1.54
CA GLN A 314 -45.59 47.99 1.54
C GLN A 314 -46.74 48.82 2.13
N ASP A 315 -46.39 49.68 3.09
CA ASP A 315 -47.21 50.80 3.60
C ASP A 315 -48.01 50.62 4.90
N GLU A 316 -47.55 49.83 5.88
CA GLU A 316 -48.02 50.00 7.27
C GLU A 316 -46.88 50.37 8.23
N ILE A 317 -47.14 51.42 9.00
CA ILE A 317 -46.27 52.00 10.03
C ILE A 317 -45.86 50.88 11.01
N LEU A 318 -44.56 50.60 11.09
CA LEU A 318 -43.98 49.65 12.04
C LEU A 318 -44.43 50.01 13.47
N PRO A 319 -45.18 49.13 14.16
CA PRO A 319 -45.50 49.35 15.57
C PRO A 319 -44.26 49.13 16.46
N ASP A 320 -44.30 49.69 17.68
CA ASP A 320 -43.22 49.57 18.68
C ASP A 320 -42.76 48.10 18.87
N ALA A 321 -41.48 47.91 19.17
CA ALA A 321 -40.80 46.60 19.20
C ALA A 321 -41.39 45.52 20.15
N GLU A 322 -42.31 45.90 21.05
CA GLU A 322 -43.07 44.99 21.91
C GLU A 322 -44.37 44.48 21.25
N LEU A 323 -44.96 45.25 20.34
CA LEU A 323 -46.17 44.88 19.59
C LEU A 323 -45.85 44.06 18.33
N LEU A 324 -44.62 44.18 17.83
CA LEU A 324 -44.15 43.44 16.65
C LEU A 324 -44.10 41.92 16.89
N ASP A 325 -43.70 41.47 18.08
CA ASP A 325 -43.65 40.04 18.43
C ASP A 325 -45.04 39.38 18.43
N SER A 326 -46.07 40.11 18.89
CA SER A 326 -47.45 39.62 18.86
C SER A 326 -48.01 39.64 17.43
N ALA A 327 -47.75 40.71 16.67
CA ALA A 327 -48.21 40.85 15.28
C ALA A 327 -47.55 39.84 14.31
N LEU A 328 -46.29 39.48 14.53
CA LEU A 328 -45.59 38.45 13.74
C LEU A 328 -46.11 37.04 14.05
N ASN A 329 -46.44 36.76 15.32
CA ASN A 329 -47.02 35.49 15.77
C ASN A 329 -48.51 35.31 15.38
N GLU A 330 -49.20 36.41 15.08
CA GLU A 330 -50.58 36.40 14.58
C GLU A 330 -50.69 36.14 13.08
N ASN A 331 -49.59 36.27 12.32
CA ASN A 331 -49.59 36.11 10.87
C ASN A 331 -49.45 34.63 10.48
N PRO A 332 -50.49 33.97 9.92
CA PRO A 332 -50.50 32.53 9.67
C PRO A 332 -49.52 32.06 8.59
N ASN A 333 -48.90 33.00 7.85
CA ASN A 333 -47.92 32.71 6.81
C ASN A 333 -46.45 32.84 7.28
N LEU A 334 -46.22 33.23 8.55
CA LEU A 334 -44.89 33.36 9.14
C LEU A 334 -44.73 32.34 10.28
N PRO A 335 -43.53 31.74 10.45
CA PRO A 335 -43.25 30.90 11.62
C PRO A 335 -43.35 31.73 12.91
N PRO A 336 -43.80 31.14 14.04
CA PRO A 336 -43.87 31.85 15.29
C PRO A 336 -42.47 32.34 15.73
N TYR A 337 -42.36 33.64 15.99
CA TYR A 337 -41.15 34.31 16.43
C TYR A 337 -40.96 34.13 17.94
N ASP A 338 -39.94 33.36 18.33
CA ASP A 338 -39.54 33.15 19.73
C ASP A 338 -38.09 33.64 19.96
N ARG A 339 -37.97 34.72 20.74
CA ARG A 339 -36.67 35.33 21.10
C ARG A 339 -35.79 34.39 21.94
N THR A 340 -36.36 33.35 22.56
CA THR A 340 -35.59 32.36 23.33
C THR A 340 -34.74 31.43 22.46
N LEU A 341 -34.97 31.40 21.14
CA LEU A 341 -34.17 30.65 20.17
C LEU A 341 -32.88 31.36 19.74
N ARG A 342 -32.69 32.63 20.12
CA ARG A 342 -31.44 33.37 19.83
C ARG A 342 -30.28 32.81 20.65
N SER A 343 -29.15 32.59 20.00
CA SER A 343 -27.95 32.02 20.65
C SER A 343 -26.66 32.68 20.18
N GLY A 344 -25.60 32.59 20.99
CA GLY A 344 -24.26 33.08 20.66
C GLY A 344 -24.01 34.56 20.99
N CYS A 345 -22.80 35.03 20.67
CA CYS A 345 -22.34 36.38 20.99
C CYS A 345 -22.46 37.32 19.79
N LEU A 346 -23.24 38.39 19.95
CA LEU A 346 -23.39 39.46 18.96
C LEU A 346 -22.03 40.12 18.67
N ASN A 347 -21.39 40.66 19.71
CA ASN A 347 -20.11 41.34 19.64
C ASN A 347 -18.93 40.37 19.85
N ARG A 348 -18.80 39.37 18.97
CA ARG A 348 -17.74 38.35 19.06
C ARG A 348 -16.33 38.95 19.11
N LYS A 349 -16.06 40.02 18.35
CA LYS A 349 -14.75 40.68 18.31
C LYS A 349 -14.34 41.25 19.68
N LEU A 350 -15.29 41.87 20.37
CA LEU A 350 -15.08 42.36 21.74
C LEU A 350 -14.86 41.19 22.71
N TRP A 351 -15.68 40.14 22.61
CA TRP A 351 -15.51 38.96 23.45
C TRP A 351 -14.15 38.28 23.24
N LYS A 352 -13.70 38.15 21.99
CA LYS A 352 -12.39 37.58 21.62
C LYS A 352 -11.24 38.43 22.17
N SER A 353 -11.33 39.76 22.08
CA SER A 353 -10.30 40.65 22.65
C SER A 353 -10.23 40.56 24.18
N MET A 354 -11.36 40.36 24.86
CA MET A 354 -11.39 40.08 26.29
C MET A 354 -10.76 38.71 26.61
N CYS A 355 -11.05 37.68 25.83
CA CYS A 355 -10.41 36.37 26.00
C CYS A 355 -8.88 36.43 25.81
N LEU A 356 -8.39 37.18 24.81
CA LEU A 356 -6.96 37.42 24.60
C LEU A 356 -6.30 38.20 25.75
N HIS A 357 -7.03 39.15 26.34
CA HIS A 357 -6.55 39.85 27.52
C HIS A 357 -6.43 38.91 28.73
N MET A 358 -7.42 38.03 28.90
CA MET A 358 -7.42 37.03 29.97
C MET A 358 -6.34 35.97 29.77
N SER A 359 -6.12 35.47 28.55
CA SER A 359 -5.05 34.51 28.27
C SER A 359 -3.65 35.07 28.54
N SER A 360 -3.46 36.38 28.31
CA SER A 360 -2.20 37.09 28.57
C SER A 360 -1.94 37.37 30.07
N ASN A 361 -2.94 37.18 30.93
CA ASN A 361 -2.84 37.54 32.34
C ASN A 361 -2.15 36.45 33.17
N LYS A 362 -0.88 36.71 33.54
CA LYS A 362 -0.03 35.80 34.33
C LYS A 362 -0.54 35.50 35.75
N SER A 363 -1.50 36.26 36.27
CA SER A 363 -2.09 36.00 37.59
C SER A 363 -3.09 34.84 37.59
N LEU A 364 -3.57 34.43 36.41
CA LEU A 364 -4.50 33.31 36.26
C LEU A 364 -3.76 31.95 36.25
N PRO A 365 -4.43 30.86 36.64
CA PRO A 365 -3.92 29.50 36.46
C PRO A 365 -3.61 29.18 34.98
N THR A 366 -2.60 28.34 34.72
CA THR A 366 -2.16 27.98 33.36
C THR A 366 -3.28 27.39 32.50
N TYR A 367 -4.11 26.50 33.05
CA TYR A 367 -5.26 25.94 32.32
C TYR A 367 -6.37 26.96 32.06
N GLU A 368 -6.49 28.01 32.89
CA GLU A 368 -7.47 29.07 32.67
C GLU A 368 -7.03 30.00 31.54
N GLN A 369 -5.73 30.34 31.51
CA GLN A 369 -5.13 31.06 30.38
C GLN A 369 -5.29 30.26 29.08
N ALA A 370 -5.01 28.96 29.12
CA ALA A 370 -5.18 28.07 27.97
C ALA A 370 -6.63 27.92 27.53
N LEU A 371 -7.60 27.88 28.45
CA LEU A 371 -9.02 27.80 28.12
C LEU A 371 -9.48 29.01 27.30
N TYR A 372 -9.19 30.23 27.76
CA TYR A 372 -9.53 31.44 27.00
C TYR A 372 -8.66 31.62 25.75
N GLY A 373 -7.39 31.19 25.79
CA GLY A 373 -6.51 31.17 24.63
C GLY A 373 -7.02 30.27 23.50
N ALA A 374 -7.45 29.05 23.84
CA ALA A 374 -8.03 28.10 22.88
C ALA A 374 -9.29 28.65 22.23
N LEU A 375 -10.18 29.26 23.02
CA LEU A 375 -11.39 29.90 22.52
C LEU A 375 -11.14 31.12 21.63
N ALA A 376 -10.05 31.84 21.87
CA ALA A 376 -9.63 32.97 21.05
C ALA A 376 -8.75 32.58 19.85
N GLY A 377 -8.36 31.31 19.72
CA GLY A 377 -7.43 30.87 18.68
C GLY A 377 -5.98 31.33 18.89
N GLU A 378 -5.57 31.59 20.13
CA GLU A 378 -4.19 31.96 20.47
C GLU A 378 -3.34 30.71 20.79
N THR A 379 -2.13 30.65 20.23
CA THR A 379 -1.23 29.50 20.46
C THR A 379 -0.38 29.64 21.73
N SER A 380 0.02 30.85 22.10
CA SER A 380 1.07 31.08 23.12
C SER A 380 0.69 30.57 24.53
N SER A 381 -0.58 30.74 24.89
CA SER A 381 -1.17 30.41 26.18
C SER A 381 -1.58 28.94 26.28
N VAL A 382 -1.81 28.27 25.14
CA VAL A 382 -2.28 26.87 25.06
C VAL A 382 -1.12 25.88 24.99
N LEU A 383 -0.02 26.22 24.30
CA LEU A 383 1.16 25.34 24.16
C LEU A 383 1.73 24.78 25.48
N PRO A 384 1.72 25.50 26.63
CA PRO A 384 2.21 24.97 27.90
C PRO A 384 1.38 23.82 28.49
N VAL A 385 0.12 23.63 28.06
CA VAL A 385 -0.76 22.56 28.53
C VAL A 385 -0.92 21.42 27.51
N CYS A 386 -0.30 21.55 26.34
CA CYS A 386 -0.25 20.49 25.33
C CYS A 386 0.83 19.47 25.72
N TYR A 387 0.47 18.19 25.84
CA TYR A 387 1.43 17.13 26.18
C TYR A 387 1.61 16.10 25.05
N THR A 388 0.59 15.89 24.23
CA THR A 388 0.61 14.95 23.10
C THR A 388 0.76 15.68 21.78
N TRP A 389 1.22 14.97 20.76
CA TRP A 389 1.35 15.52 19.42
C TRP A 389 0.01 16.05 18.89
N GLU A 390 -1.09 15.34 19.15
CA GLU A 390 -2.44 15.73 18.75
C GLU A 390 -2.85 17.07 19.38
N ASP A 391 -2.50 17.31 20.65
CA ASP A 391 -2.79 18.56 21.36
C ASP A 391 -2.01 19.74 20.78
N TYR A 392 -0.75 19.52 20.40
CA TYR A 392 0.07 20.55 19.75
C TYR A 392 -0.48 20.91 18.36
N ILE A 393 -0.83 19.90 17.55
CA ILE A 393 -1.40 20.10 16.21
C ILE A 393 -2.75 20.79 16.31
N TRP A 394 -3.63 20.34 17.21
CA TRP A 394 -4.94 20.95 17.43
C TRP A 394 -4.83 22.43 17.78
N CYS A 395 -3.90 22.81 18.65
CA CYS A 395 -3.67 24.21 19.01
C CYS A 395 -3.38 25.09 17.77
N HIS A 396 -2.50 24.61 16.88
CA HIS A 396 -2.16 25.32 15.65
C HIS A 396 -3.31 25.34 14.64
N ILE A 397 -3.99 24.22 14.42
CA ILE A 397 -5.12 24.10 13.50
C ILE A 397 -6.30 24.95 13.95
N ASN A 398 -6.61 24.94 15.25
CA ASN A 398 -7.66 25.76 15.84
C ASN A 398 -7.34 27.26 15.70
N SER A 399 -6.08 27.67 15.87
CA SER A 399 -5.65 29.05 15.63
C SER A 399 -5.83 29.48 14.16
N ILE A 400 -5.46 28.61 13.21
CA ILE A 400 -5.66 28.84 11.77
C ILE A 400 -7.17 28.97 11.49
N PHE A 401 -7.99 28.05 11.99
CA PHE A 401 -9.44 28.06 11.78
C PHE A 401 -10.09 29.33 12.35
N GLU A 402 -9.80 29.71 13.59
CA GLU A 402 -10.34 30.93 14.21
C GLU A 402 -9.90 32.22 13.49
N THR A 403 -8.71 32.21 12.86
CA THR A 403 -8.24 33.32 12.02
C THR A 403 -9.04 33.38 10.71
N GLN A 404 -9.32 32.24 10.08
CA GLN A 404 -10.13 32.17 8.87
C GLN A 404 -11.58 32.61 9.12
N VAL A 405 -12.18 32.18 10.24
CA VAL A 405 -13.52 32.64 10.65
C VAL A 405 -13.55 34.16 10.83
N GLU A 406 -12.53 34.75 11.45
CA GLU A 406 -12.45 36.21 11.61
C GLU A 406 -12.28 36.92 10.27
N GLN A 407 -11.44 36.42 9.37
CA GLN A 407 -11.28 36.97 8.01
C GLN A 407 -12.58 36.92 7.21
N ILE A 408 -13.37 35.84 7.32
CA ILE A 408 -14.68 35.71 6.68
C ILE A 408 -15.65 36.79 7.19
N LEU A 409 -15.63 37.07 8.50
CA LEU A 409 -16.48 38.07 9.12
C LEU A 409 -16.03 39.51 8.82
N GLU A 410 -14.72 39.76 8.69
CA GLU A 410 -14.18 41.10 8.40
C GLU A 410 -14.23 41.49 6.92
N SER A 411 -14.01 40.54 6.01
CA SER A 411 -13.99 40.79 4.56
C SER A 411 -15.37 41.02 3.95
N ASN A 412 -16.43 40.53 4.62
CA ASN A 412 -17.78 40.56 4.09
C ASN A 412 -18.57 41.73 4.68
N GLN A 413 -19.27 42.49 3.82
CA GLN A 413 -20.16 43.59 4.25
C GLN A 413 -21.18 43.11 5.31
N LEU A 414 -21.54 41.82 5.28
CA LEU A 414 -22.45 41.14 6.21
C LEU A 414 -21.91 41.06 7.65
N GLY A 415 -20.62 40.77 7.83
CA GLY A 415 -20.04 40.67 9.18
C GLY A 415 -19.77 42.05 9.78
N TYR A 416 -19.63 43.08 8.94
CA TYR A 416 -19.47 44.47 9.37
C TYR A 416 -20.69 45.00 10.14
N TYR A 417 -21.91 44.69 9.70
CA TYR A 417 -23.15 45.11 10.38
C TYR A 417 -23.17 44.65 11.85
N TRP A 418 -22.87 43.37 12.08
CA TRP A 418 -22.89 42.76 13.42
C TRP A 418 -21.68 43.12 14.30
N THR A 419 -20.63 43.72 13.72
CA THR A 419 -19.39 44.06 14.45
C THR A 419 -19.22 45.55 14.72
N HIS A 420 -19.87 46.41 13.93
CA HIS A 420 -19.67 47.87 13.99
C HIS A 420 -20.97 48.69 14.06
N GLU A 421 -22.14 48.04 14.15
CA GLU A 421 -23.47 48.68 14.34
C GLU A 421 -23.89 49.67 13.23
N ALA A 422 -23.16 49.78 12.11
CA ALA A 422 -23.50 50.64 10.98
C ALA A 422 -22.99 50.08 9.64
N LEU A 423 -23.82 50.12 8.58
CA LEU A 423 -23.40 49.83 7.21
C LEU A 423 -22.55 50.99 6.66
N PRO A 424 -21.50 50.73 5.86
CA PRO A 424 -20.85 51.79 5.09
C PRO A 424 -21.89 52.50 4.20
N SER A 425 -21.85 53.83 4.12
CA SER A 425 -22.71 54.59 3.21
C SER A 425 -22.54 54.07 1.79
N ALA A 426 -23.61 53.55 1.19
CA ALA A 426 -23.60 53.13 -0.20
C ALA A 426 -23.19 54.34 -1.07
N GLU A 427 -22.12 54.19 -1.85
CA GLU A 427 -21.80 55.16 -2.88
C GLU A 427 -22.95 55.18 -3.90
N ASN A 428 -23.65 56.31 -3.94
CA ASN A 428 -24.76 56.56 -4.84
C ASN A 428 -24.27 56.51 -6.30
N HIS A 429 -24.73 55.52 -7.07
CA HIS A 429 -24.76 55.67 -8.53
C HIS A 429 -25.96 56.55 -8.91
N GLU A 430 -25.65 57.62 -9.63
CA GLU A 430 -26.49 58.76 -10.00
C GLU A 430 -27.77 58.41 -10.80
N ALA A 431 -28.84 59.16 -10.55
CA ALA A 431 -29.71 59.70 -11.60
C ALA A 431 -30.39 61.00 -11.13
N ASN A 432 -30.24 62.05 -11.94
CA ASN A 432 -30.72 63.42 -11.77
C ASN A 432 -32.24 63.57 -11.59
N ALA A 433 -32.71 64.49 -10.73
CA ALA A 433 -33.38 65.74 -11.12
C ALA A 433 -34.10 66.48 -9.95
N SER A 434 -33.91 67.80 -9.95
CA SER A 434 -34.76 68.91 -9.46
C SER A 434 -35.06 69.10 -7.97
N GLU A 435 -34.37 70.13 -7.45
CA GLU A 435 -34.91 71.36 -6.81
C GLU A 435 -35.65 71.31 -5.46
N ASP A 436 -35.15 72.20 -4.59
CA ASP A 436 -35.80 72.93 -3.49
C ASP A 436 -36.27 72.07 -2.29
N GLU A 437 -35.75 72.24 -1.07
CA GLU A 437 -35.69 73.48 -0.31
C GLU A 437 -34.97 73.24 1.04
N ASN A 438 -34.28 74.28 1.51
CA ASN A 438 -33.70 74.42 2.84
C ASN A 438 -34.73 74.22 3.96
N MET A 439 -34.32 73.60 5.08
CA MET A 439 -34.18 74.30 6.37
C MET A 439 -33.75 73.37 7.51
N MET A 440 -32.58 73.72 8.06
CA MET A 440 -32.17 73.56 9.47
C MET A 440 -31.90 72.16 10.02
N ALA A 441 -30.90 71.91 10.85
CA ALA A 441 -29.61 72.51 11.20
C ALA A 441 -29.15 71.70 12.42
N ALA A 442 -27.89 71.25 12.36
CA ALA A 442 -26.97 71.13 13.48
C ALA A 442 -27.34 70.21 14.66
N SER A 443 -26.64 69.08 14.76
CA SER A 443 -25.53 68.96 15.72
C SER A 443 -24.90 67.55 15.67
N ASN A 444 -23.74 67.42 15.03
CA ASN A 444 -22.49 67.10 15.73
C ASN A 444 -21.35 66.89 14.74
N GLN A 445 -20.51 67.92 14.70
CA GLN A 445 -19.22 67.97 14.04
C GLN A 445 -18.25 66.94 14.64
N SER A 446 -17.73 66.10 13.76
CA SER A 446 -16.29 66.00 13.44
C SER A 446 -15.32 65.56 14.56
N HIS A 447 -14.86 64.32 14.42
CA HIS A 447 -13.43 64.04 14.26
C HIS A 447 -13.25 62.82 13.35
N ASN A 448 -12.99 63.03 12.06
CA ASN A 448 -12.37 62.03 11.17
C ASN A 448 -11.81 62.73 9.92
N ALA A 449 -10.71 63.46 10.11
CA ALA A 449 -9.86 63.95 9.03
C ALA A 449 -8.54 63.16 9.06
N SER A 450 -8.59 61.84 8.78
CA SER A 450 -7.44 60.97 8.50
C SER A 450 -7.94 59.58 8.09
N ARG A 451 -8.60 59.43 6.94
CA ARG A 451 -8.96 58.09 6.43
C ARG A 451 -9.01 57.93 4.91
N ASN A 452 -8.39 58.83 4.14
CA ASN A 452 -8.21 58.68 2.69
C ASN A 452 -6.91 57.94 2.32
N ASN A 453 -6.61 56.81 2.97
CA ASN A 453 -5.50 55.93 2.56
C ASN A 453 -5.77 54.49 3.02
N LEU A 454 -6.85 53.89 2.52
CA LEU A 454 -6.95 52.45 2.40
C LEU A 454 -6.99 52.17 0.89
N PRO A 455 -5.97 51.51 0.32
CA PRO A 455 -6.06 51.09 -1.07
C PRO A 455 -7.17 50.06 -1.18
N GLU A 456 -8.08 50.26 -2.13
CA GLU A 456 -8.92 49.18 -2.67
C GLU A 456 -7.98 48.04 -3.07
N ARG A 457 -7.91 47.01 -2.23
CA ARG A 457 -7.32 45.74 -2.62
C ARG A 457 -8.29 45.09 -3.57
N SER A 458 -7.88 45.00 -4.83
CA SER A 458 -8.42 44.10 -5.81
C SER A 458 -8.73 42.74 -5.18
N LEU A 459 -9.92 42.21 -5.47
CA LEU A 459 -10.49 40.93 -5.02
C LEU A 459 -9.70 39.67 -5.49
N ASP A 460 -8.42 39.80 -5.81
CA ASP A 460 -7.56 38.74 -6.36
C ASP A 460 -6.19 38.64 -5.64
N ASP A 461 -6.02 39.30 -4.48
CA ASP A 461 -4.76 39.30 -3.74
C ASP A 461 -4.80 38.30 -2.58
N SER A 462 -4.43 37.05 -2.89
CA SER A 462 -3.86 36.02 -2.01
C SER A 462 -4.56 35.80 -0.64
N GLN A 463 -5.64 35.01 -0.63
CA GLN A 463 -6.00 34.21 0.55
C GLN A 463 -4.72 33.51 1.05
N PRO A 464 -4.37 33.59 2.36
CA PRO A 464 -3.20 32.87 2.86
C PRO A 464 -3.47 31.39 2.65
N ASP A 465 -2.68 30.76 1.77
CA ASP A 465 -2.79 29.35 1.45
C ASP A 465 -2.85 28.53 2.76
N ILE A 466 -4.04 28.01 3.07
CA ILE A 466 -4.34 27.31 4.32
C ILE A 466 -3.40 26.11 4.46
N LYS A 467 -3.13 25.42 3.35
CA LYS A 467 -2.20 24.28 3.29
C LYS A 467 -0.76 24.71 3.57
N SER A 468 -0.35 25.90 3.10
CA SER A 468 0.94 26.50 3.46
C SER A 468 1.03 26.84 4.95
N ALA A 469 -0.03 27.38 5.56
CA ALA A 469 -0.08 27.66 6.98
C ALA A 469 0.01 26.37 7.82
N MET A 470 -0.70 25.30 7.40
CA MET A 470 -0.59 23.97 8.00
C MET A 470 0.83 23.40 7.88
N SER A 471 1.44 23.47 6.70
CA SER A 471 2.84 23.04 6.48
C SER A 471 3.82 23.77 7.40
N LYS A 472 3.65 25.08 7.60
CA LYS A 472 4.50 25.86 8.52
C LYS A 472 4.29 25.45 9.98
N ALA A 473 3.05 25.17 10.38
CA ALA A 473 2.75 24.69 11.73
C ALA A 473 3.41 23.32 11.98
N PHE A 474 3.37 22.45 10.98
CA PHE A 474 3.98 21.13 10.99
C PHE A 474 5.51 21.18 11.06
N ASP A 475 6.15 22.04 10.25
CA ASP A 475 7.59 22.27 10.29
C ASP A 475 8.06 22.80 11.64
N LYS A 476 7.24 23.63 12.31
CA LYS A 476 7.53 24.17 13.63
C LYS A 476 7.58 23.07 14.69
N ILE A 477 6.74 22.04 14.59
CA ILE A 477 6.71 20.90 15.51
C ILE A 477 7.92 19.99 15.27
N LEU A 478 8.26 19.72 14.01
CA LEU A 478 9.44 18.92 13.65
C LEU A 478 10.76 19.53 14.12
N ARG A 479 10.82 20.87 14.26
CA ARG A 479 11.98 21.63 14.75
C ARG A 479 11.88 22.05 16.21
N SER A 480 10.89 21.53 16.94
CA SER A 480 10.67 21.91 18.34
C SER A 480 11.83 21.48 19.25
N GLU A 481 12.06 22.24 20.33
CA GLU A 481 13.11 21.96 21.32
C GLU A 481 12.77 20.74 22.21
N ASN A 482 11.51 20.30 22.20
CA ASN A 482 11.04 19.15 22.97
C ASN A 482 11.37 17.85 22.22
N THR A 483 12.37 17.11 22.70
CA THR A 483 12.83 15.87 22.07
C THR A 483 11.71 14.83 21.89
N SER A 484 10.88 14.61 22.90
CA SER A 484 9.78 13.63 22.83
C SER A 484 8.72 14.00 21.78
N LEU A 485 8.41 15.29 21.64
CA LEU A 485 7.46 15.78 20.63
C LEU A 485 8.04 15.66 19.23
N ALA A 486 9.33 16.00 19.06
CA ALA A 486 10.01 15.88 17.77
C ALA A 486 10.15 14.41 17.33
N GLU A 487 10.39 13.48 18.26
CA GLU A 487 10.41 12.04 18.00
C GLU A 487 9.01 11.52 17.63
N SER A 488 7.98 11.89 18.39
CA SER A 488 6.59 11.54 18.08
C SER A 488 6.19 12.09 16.70
N ALA A 489 6.51 13.34 16.37
CA ALA A 489 6.22 13.92 15.05
C ALA A 489 6.93 13.23 13.87
N ARG A 490 8.03 12.50 14.12
CA ARG A 490 8.74 11.69 13.11
C ARG A 490 8.14 10.30 12.91
N ASN A 491 7.20 9.89 13.76
CA ASN A 491 6.50 8.62 13.62
C ASN A 491 5.81 8.55 12.24
N PRO A 492 5.97 7.46 11.47
CA PRO A 492 5.37 7.33 10.14
C PRO A 492 3.85 7.56 10.08
N PHE A 493 3.10 7.19 11.12
CA PHE A 493 1.65 7.43 11.17
C PHE A 493 1.31 8.92 11.33
N HIS A 494 2.03 9.65 12.19
CA HIS A 494 1.84 11.10 12.32
C HIS A 494 2.23 11.85 11.06
N VAL A 495 3.33 11.46 10.41
CA VAL A 495 3.72 12.00 9.10
C VAL A 495 2.62 11.71 8.07
N ALA A 496 2.07 10.50 8.04
CA ALA A 496 0.97 10.15 7.15
C ALA A 496 -0.29 11.00 7.42
N GLN A 497 -0.69 11.17 8.69
CA GLN A 497 -1.83 12.01 9.09
C GLN A 497 -1.66 13.47 8.62
N MET A 498 -0.46 14.03 8.77
CA MET A 498 -0.14 15.39 8.32
C MET A 498 -0.20 15.54 6.81
N TRP A 499 0.35 14.57 6.07
CA TRP A 499 0.42 14.65 4.61
C TRP A 499 -0.93 14.33 3.96
N LEU A 500 -1.75 13.49 4.61
CA LEU A 500 -3.17 13.34 4.29
C LEU A 500 -3.91 14.67 4.44
N ALA A 501 -3.69 15.40 5.54
CA ALA A 501 -4.33 16.68 5.79
C ALA A 501 -3.87 17.81 4.83
N ILE A 502 -2.60 17.80 4.39
CA ILE A 502 -2.08 18.77 3.39
C ILE A 502 -2.42 18.37 1.95
N ASP A 503 -2.90 17.15 1.73
CA ASP A 503 -3.17 16.60 0.40
C ASP A 503 -1.88 16.34 -0.43
N LYS A 504 -0.83 15.85 0.22
CA LYS A 504 0.47 15.47 -0.38
C LYS A 504 0.71 13.95 -0.29
N ILE A 505 -0.27 13.17 -0.74
CA ILE A 505 -0.23 11.70 -0.61
C ILE A 505 0.84 11.04 -1.50
N ASN A 506 1.08 11.58 -2.70
CA ASN A 506 2.08 11.03 -3.62
C ASN A 506 3.49 11.22 -3.10
N ASP A 507 3.80 12.41 -2.58
CA ASP A 507 5.07 12.68 -1.92
C ASP A 507 5.27 11.68 -0.75
N LEU A 508 4.20 11.35 0.00
CA LEU A 508 4.25 10.47 1.17
C LEU A 508 4.69 9.07 0.74
N PHE A 509 4.09 8.55 -0.32
CA PHE A 509 4.45 7.24 -0.87
C PHE A 509 5.87 7.24 -1.43
N THR A 510 6.30 8.28 -2.15
CA THR A 510 7.69 8.39 -2.62
C THR A 510 8.67 8.39 -1.44
N SER A 511 8.42 9.22 -0.43
CA SER A 511 9.24 9.30 0.78
C SER A 511 9.28 8.00 1.58
N PHE A 512 8.16 7.27 1.66
CA PHE A 512 8.11 5.96 2.31
C PHE A 512 8.85 4.90 1.48
N SER A 513 8.67 4.90 0.15
CA SER A 513 9.36 3.97 -0.75
C SER A 513 10.89 4.12 -0.72
N ASP A 514 11.40 5.34 -0.57
CA ASP A 514 12.83 5.58 -0.41
C ASP A 514 13.33 5.12 0.96
N ARG A 515 12.54 5.36 2.02
CA ARG A 515 12.85 4.83 3.36
C ARG A 515 12.80 3.31 3.41
N LEU A 516 11.94 2.65 2.63
CA LEU A 516 11.93 1.19 2.55
C LEU A 516 13.27 0.60 2.10
N LYS A 517 14.05 1.33 1.29
CA LYS A 517 15.39 0.91 0.86
C LYS A 517 16.40 0.88 2.02
N SER A 518 16.24 1.74 3.02
CA SER A 518 17.07 1.78 4.24
C SER A 518 16.42 1.15 5.47
N ALA A 519 15.13 0.78 5.37
CA ALA A 519 14.28 0.36 6.49
C ALA A 519 14.74 -0.93 7.19
N SER A 520 15.60 -1.75 6.56
CA SER A 520 16.16 -2.95 7.19
C SER A 520 17.05 -2.64 8.39
N GLU A 521 17.56 -1.42 8.51
CA GLU A 521 18.41 -0.98 9.63
C GLU A 521 17.62 -0.18 10.69
N ASP A 522 16.58 0.55 10.27
CA ASP A 522 15.89 1.54 11.10
C ASP A 522 14.69 0.98 11.91
N PHE A 523 14.05 -0.10 11.45
CA PHE A 523 12.80 -0.59 12.04
C PHE A 523 12.88 -2.06 12.49
N THR A 524 12.14 -2.38 13.55
CA THR A 524 11.90 -3.79 13.90
C THR A 524 11.02 -4.44 12.84
N ARG A 525 11.19 -5.76 12.64
CA ARG A 525 10.41 -6.52 11.65
C ARG A 525 8.90 -6.38 11.86
N GLU A 526 8.46 -6.43 13.11
CA GLU A 526 7.04 -6.29 13.47
C GLU A 526 6.50 -4.90 13.12
N HIS A 527 7.27 -3.84 13.39
CA HIS A 527 6.87 -2.48 13.05
C HIS A 527 6.83 -2.28 11.53
N LEU A 528 7.81 -2.81 10.80
CA LEU A 528 7.83 -2.76 9.33
C LEU A 528 6.65 -3.54 8.71
N SER A 529 6.29 -4.69 9.27
CA SER A 529 5.08 -5.45 8.92
C SER A 529 3.82 -4.61 9.05
N HIS A 530 3.69 -3.96 10.21
CA HIS A 530 2.54 -3.10 10.51
C HIS A 530 2.44 -1.93 9.51
N LEU A 531 3.55 -1.24 9.25
CA LEU A 531 3.59 -0.12 8.30
C LEU A 531 3.30 -0.57 6.85
N LEU A 532 3.95 -1.63 6.38
CA LEU A 532 3.73 -2.16 5.03
C LEU A 532 2.28 -2.61 4.82
N ARG A 533 1.67 -3.23 5.84
CA ARG A 533 0.24 -3.55 5.84
C ARG A 533 -0.57 -2.26 5.69
N PHE A 534 -0.37 -1.28 6.56
CA PHE A 534 -1.13 -0.02 6.51
C PHE A 534 -1.01 0.69 5.15
N PHE A 535 0.20 0.96 4.68
CA PHE A 535 0.41 1.71 3.43
C PHE A 535 -0.09 0.95 2.20
N SER A 536 0.03 -0.39 2.16
CA SER A 536 -0.54 -1.19 1.08
C SER A 536 -2.05 -1.08 1.02
N HIS A 537 -2.74 -1.20 2.17
CA HIS A 537 -4.19 -1.07 2.22
C HIS A 537 -4.65 0.37 1.93
N LEU A 538 -3.87 1.38 2.32
CA LEU A 538 -4.14 2.77 1.99
C LEU A 538 -4.06 3.00 0.47
N ILE A 539 -3.04 2.49 -0.20
CA ILE A 539 -2.92 2.56 -1.66
C ILE A 539 -4.14 1.93 -2.35
N LEU A 540 -4.54 0.74 -1.91
CA LEU A 540 -5.68 0.03 -2.48
C LEU A 540 -7.00 0.76 -2.22
N PHE A 541 -7.17 1.35 -1.04
CA PHE A 541 -8.31 2.21 -0.72
C PHE A 541 -8.36 3.43 -1.66
N LEU A 542 -7.26 4.15 -1.83
CA LEU A 542 -7.19 5.33 -2.70
C LEU A 542 -7.48 4.97 -4.16
N ARG A 543 -6.98 3.84 -4.65
CA ARG A 543 -7.31 3.34 -5.99
C ARG A 543 -8.81 3.00 -6.13
N SER A 544 -9.43 2.46 -5.09
CA SER A 544 -10.87 2.12 -5.11
C SER A 544 -11.78 3.34 -5.23
N ILE A 545 -11.35 4.50 -4.73
CA ILE A 545 -12.06 5.78 -4.85
C ILE A 545 -11.62 6.59 -6.09
N ASN A 546 -10.83 6.00 -7.00
CA ASN A 546 -10.26 6.62 -8.21
C ASN A 546 -9.34 7.83 -7.94
N GLU A 547 -8.66 7.87 -6.79
CA GLU A 547 -7.64 8.89 -6.49
C GLU A 547 -6.33 8.58 -7.24
N GLN A 548 -5.65 9.61 -7.75
CA GLN A 548 -4.40 9.41 -8.50
C GLN A 548 -3.21 9.16 -7.57
N VAL A 549 -2.78 7.89 -7.52
CA VAL A 549 -1.60 7.45 -6.77
C VAL A 549 -0.41 7.24 -7.71
N ASP A 550 0.77 7.72 -7.33
CA ASP A 550 2.02 7.46 -8.03
C ASP A 550 2.25 5.94 -8.17
N SER A 551 2.30 5.48 -9.42
CA SER A 551 2.39 4.06 -9.72
C SER A 551 3.74 3.44 -9.33
N GLU A 552 4.83 4.21 -9.40
CA GLU A 552 6.16 3.68 -9.09
C GLU A 552 6.32 3.44 -7.60
N ALA A 553 6.03 4.45 -6.77
CA ALA A 553 6.07 4.32 -5.32
C ALA A 553 5.06 3.28 -4.81
N ALA A 554 3.85 3.25 -5.37
CA ALA A 554 2.83 2.25 -4.99
C ALA A 554 3.27 0.82 -5.32
N ASN A 555 3.84 0.58 -6.50
CA ASN A 555 4.38 -0.72 -6.87
C ASN A 555 5.52 -1.15 -5.94
N ALA A 556 6.42 -0.23 -5.56
CA ALA A 556 7.53 -0.54 -4.65
C ALA A 556 7.02 -0.99 -3.26
N ILE A 557 6.01 -0.29 -2.72
CA ILE A 557 5.41 -0.62 -1.42
C ILE A 557 4.67 -1.96 -1.48
N LEU A 558 3.84 -2.18 -2.51
CA LEU A 558 3.12 -3.44 -2.69
C LEU A 558 4.07 -4.64 -2.90
N ARG A 559 5.18 -4.46 -3.64
CA ARG A 559 6.24 -5.49 -3.75
C ARG A 559 6.85 -5.83 -2.40
N GLY A 560 7.17 -4.81 -1.59
CA GLY A 560 7.69 -5.00 -0.23
C GLY A 560 6.72 -5.74 0.67
N TYR A 561 5.42 -5.46 0.54
CA TYR A 561 4.38 -6.16 1.28
C TYR A 561 4.19 -7.62 0.83
N VAL A 562 4.27 -7.90 -0.48
CA VAL A 562 4.24 -9.28 -1.00
C VAL A 562 5.43 -10.10 -0.47
N GLN A 563 6.63 -9.53 -0.46
CA GLN A 563 7.81 -10.16 0.14
C GLN A 563 7.61 -10.45 1.64
N LEU A 564 6.94 -9.55 2.36
CA LEU A 564 6.62 -9.77 3.76
C LEU A 564 5.60 -10.91 3.96
N LEU A 565 4.57 -10.98 3.12
CA LEU A 565 3.60 -12.08 3.14
C LEU A 565 4.26 -13.43 2.83
N GLU A 566 5.26 -13.44 1.94
CA GLU A 566 6.08 -14.61 1.65
C GLU A 566 6.88 -15.06 2.89
N MET A 567 7.53 -14.13 3.59
CA MET A 567 8.26 -14.42 4.82
C MET A 567 7.35 -14.97 5.94
N GLU A 568 6.12 -14.47 6.04
CA GLU A 568 5.10 -14.92 7.02
C GLU A 568 4.35 -16.20 6.57
N ASN A 569 4.76 -16.82 5.45
CA ASN A 569 4.16 -18.02 4.85
C ASN A 569 2.66 -17.88 4.49
N LYS A 570 2.21 -16.67 4.15
CA LYS A 570 0.82 -16.35 3.79
C LYS A 570 0.57 -16.46 2.28
N HIS A 571 0.88 -17.64 1.73
CA HIS A 571 0.81 -17.94 0.31
C HIS A 571 -0.57 -17.72 -0.34
N ASN A 572 -1.65 -17.85 0.43
CA ASN A 572 -3.01 -17.69 -0.06
C ASN A 572 -3.35 -16.22 -0.43
N LEU A 573 -2.63 -15.25 0.15
CA LEU A 573 -2.90 -13.82 -0.05
C LEU A 573 -2.02 -13.20 -1.14
N ILE A 574 -0.90 -13.83 -1.49
CA ILE A 574 0.09 -13.27 -2.43
C ILE A 574 -0.54 -13.03 -3.80
N ALA A 575 -1.26 -14.00 -4.36
CA ALA A 575 -1.90 -13.85 -5.66
C ALA A 575 -2.89 -12.68 -5.70
N PHE A 576 -3.66 -12.48 -4.61
CA PHE A 576 -4.58 -11.36 -4.48
C PHE A 576 -3.86 -10.01 -4.54
N TYR A 577 -2.82 -9.81 -3.72
CA TYR A 577 -2.10 -8.53 -3.71
C TYR A 577 -1.27 -8.30 -4.97
N VAL A 578 -0.77 -9.37 -5.62
CA VAL A 578 0.02 -9.25 -6.85
C VAL A 578 -0.83 -8.83 -8.05
N ALA A 579 -2.10 -9.26 -8.10
CA ALA A 579 -3.06 -8.79 -9.10
C ALA A 579 -3.33 -7.28 -9.02
N GLU A 580 -3.08 -6.66 -7.86
CA GLU A 580 -3.24 -5.22 -7.67
C GLU A 580 -2.05 -4.37 -8.15
N LEU A 581 -0.92 -4.99 -8.51
CA LEU A 581 0.19 -4.27 -9.13
C LEU A 581 -0.13 -3.97 -10.60
N GLN A 582 0.62 -3.03 -11.18
CA GLN A 582 0.63 -2.88 -12.63
C GLN A 582 0.97 -4.21 -13.31
N PRO A 583 0.35 -4.54 -14.46
CA PRO A 583 0.38 -5.89 -15.03
C PRO A 583 1.81 -6.40 -15.28
N GLU A 584 2.72 -5.54 -15.75
CA GLU A 584 4.12 -5.91 -15.99
C GLU A 584 4.85 -6.24 -14.69
N SER A 585 4.69 -5.40 -13.68
CA SER A 585 5.30 -5.56 -12.36
C SER A 585 4.69 -6.74 -11.59
N GLY A 586 3.38 -6.97 -11.73
CA GLY A 586 2.65 -8.04 -11.08
C GLY A 586 3.11 -9.41 -11.58
N VAL A 587 3.19 -9.58 -12.90
CA VAL A 587 3.70 -10.81 -13.54
C VAL A 587 5.13 -11.11 -13.09
N GLU A 588 6.01 -10.11 -13.07
CA GLU A 588 7.41 -10.30 -12.63
C GLU A 588 7.50 -10.67 -11.13
N THR A 589 6.70 -10.02 -10.28
CA THR A 589 6.72 -10.26 -8.83
C THR A 589 6.16 -11.64 -8.49
N TYR A 590 5.06 -12.05 -9.15
CA TYR A 590 4.52 -13.39 -8.99
C TYR A 590 5.50 -14.46 -9.50
N ALA A 591 6.14 -14.22 -10.64
CA ALA A 591 7.16 -15.11 -11.18
C ALA A 591 8.33 -15.32 -10.20
N LYS A 592 8.81 -14.25 -9.54
CA LYS A 592 9.84 -14.36 -8.49
C LYS A 592 9.37 -15.18 -7.29
N TYR A 593 8.11 -15.03 -6.89
CA TYR A 593 7.50 -15.85 -5.84
C TYR A 593 7.40 -17.34 -6.25
N LEU A 594 7.06 -17.65 -7.51
CA LEU A 594 7.05 -19.03 -7.98
C LEU A 594 8.45 -19.66 -7.98
N ILE A 595 9.49 -18.87 -8.25
CA ILE A 595 10.89 -19.32 -8.17
C ILE A 595 11.29 -19.57 -6.71
N SER A 596 10.88 -18.71 -5.77
CA SER A 596 11.26 -18.84 -4.36
C SER A 596 10.63 -20.03 -3.64
N LEU A 597 9.52 -20.60 -4.15
CA LEU A 597 8.99 -21.89 -3.71
C LEU A 597 10.02 -23.04 -3.85
N GLY A 598 11.02 -22.87 -4.69
CA GLY A 598 12.21 -23.72 -4.77
C GLY A 598 11.99 -25.12 -5.35
N PRO A 599 13.06 -25.94 -5.42
CA PRO A 599 13.05 -27.27 -6.03
C PRO A 599 12.37 -28.35 -5.17
N SER A 600 12.07 -28.06 -3.90
CA SER A 600 11.45 -28.98 -2.94
C SER A 600 9.93 -29.08 -3.08
N ALA A 601 9.29 -28.11 -3.71
CA ALA A 601 7.84 -28.13 -3.95
C ALA A 601 7.46 -29.23 -4.94
N ASP A 602 6.44 -30.01 -4.57
CA ASP A 602 5.83 -31.04 -5.40
C ASP A 602 4.97 -30.42 -6.52
N LEU A 603 4.79 -31.18 -7.60
CA LEU A 603 4.05 -30.75 -8.78
C LEU A 603 2.59 -30.31 -8.47
N PRO A 604 1.84 -30.97 -7.56
CA PRO A 604 0.54 -30.49 -7.11
C PRO A 604 0.58 -29.12 -6.45
N THR A 605 1.52 -28.85 -5.54
CA THR A 605 1.65 -27.55 -4.87
C THR A 605 1.97 -26.44 -5.86
N ARG A 606 2.85 -26.70 -6.83
CA ARG A 606 3.15 -25.76 -7.92
C ARG A 606 1.92 -25.49 -8.79
N ARG A 607 1.17 -26.53 -9.13
CA ARG A 607 -0.08 -26.39 -9.88
C ARG A 607 -1.09 -25.51 -9.14
N VAL A 608 -1.28 -25.74 -7.84
CA VAL A 608 -2.18 -24.91 -7.02
C VAL A 608 -1.67 -23.47 -6.94
N ALA A 609 -0.37 -23.25 -6.77
CA ALA A 609 0.21 -21.91 -6.78
C ALA A 609 0.00 -21.20 -8.12
N LEU A 610 0.17 -21.87 -9.25
CA LEU A 610 -0.07 -21.27 -10.57
C LEU A 610 -1.57 -20.94 -10.76
N LEU A 611 -2.46 -21.88 -10.43
CA LEU A 611 -3.90 -21.72 -10.60
C LEU A 611 -4.50 -20.59 -9.75
N ARG A 612 -3.91 -20.28 -8.60
CA ARG A 612 -4.31 -19.10 -7.81
C ARG A 612 -4.08 -17.77 -8.52
N ALA A 613 -3.13 -17.71 -9.45
CA ALA A 613 -2.94 -16.52 -10.27
C ALA A 613 -4.19 -16.26 -11.13
N LEU A 614 -4.79 -17.32 -11.66
CA LEU A 614 -6.02 -17.26 -12.46
C LEU A 614 -7.22 -16.76 -11.65
N GLU A 615 -7.37 -17.23 -10.40
CA GLU A 615 -8.46 -16.81 -9.50
C GLU A 615 -8.51 -15.29 -9.30
N HIS A 616 -7.35 -14.63 -9.36
CA HIS A 616 -7.20 -13.19 -9.17
C HIS A 616 -6.99 -12.39 -10.47
N GLY A 617 -7.12 -13.03 -11.63
CA GLY A 617 -7.08 -12.36 -12.94
C GLY A 617 -5.67 -12.08 -13.49
N LEU A 618 -4.63 -12.76 -12.98
CA LEU A 618 -3.29 -12.73 -13.56
C LEU A 618 -3.22 -13.68 -14.77
N ASP A 619 -2.49 -13.27 -15.80
CA ASP A 619 -2.25 -14.07 -16.99
C ASP A 619 -1.28 -15.23 -16.70
N LEU A 620 -1.84 -16.45 -16.67
CA LEU A 620 -1.13 -17.69 -16.38
C LEU A 620 0.05 -17.92 -17.33
N SER A 621 -0.17 -17.68 -18.62
CA SER A 621 0.83 -17.89 -19.67
C SER A 621 2.00 -16.92 -19.49
N ARG A 622 1.72 -15.63 -19.29
CA ARG A 622 2.77 -14.61 -19.07
C ARG A 622 3.57 -14.85 -17.79
N VAL A 623 2.90 -15.24 -16.71
CA VAL A 623 3.53 -15.60 -15.43
C VAL A 623 4.48 -16.78 -15.59
N ALA A 624 4.02 -17.88 -16.20
CA ALA A 624 4.83 -19.08 -16.38
C ALA A 624 6.05 -18.81 -17.27
N CYS A 625 5.86 -18.12 -18.40
CA CYS A 625 6.96 -17.74 -19.29
C CYS A 625 7.98 -16.82 -18.61
N THR A 626 7.51 -15.86 -17.80
CA THR A 626 8.40 -14.95 -17.07
C THR A 626 9.19 -15.68 -15.98
N ALA A 627 8.58 -16.62 -15.26
CA ALA A 627 9.27 -17.43 -14.25
C ALA A 627 10.40 -18.27 -14.87
N VAL A 628 10.15 -18.92 -16.01
CA VAL A 628 11.17 -19.68 -16.73
C VAL A 628 12.27 -18.75 -17.26
N LYS A 629 11.92 -17.63 -17.87
CA LYS A 629 12.89 -16.65 -18.38
C LYS A 629 13.82 -16.11 -17.28
N LEU A 630 13.28 -15.74 -16.12
CA LEU A 630 14.06 -15.26 -14.98
C LEU A 630 15.01 -16.34 -14.44
N THR A 631 14.53 -17.59 -14.35
CA THR A 631 15.36 -18.73 -13.92
C THR A 631 16.54 -18.94 -14.88
N LEU A 632 16.30 -18.87 -16.19
CA LEU A 632 17.34 -19.01 -17.22
C LEU A 632 18.35 -17.85 -17.23
N GLN A 633 17.88 -16.62 -16.98
CA GLN A 633 18.74 -15.44 -16.90
C GLN A 633 19.70 -15.49 -15.71
N GLU A 634 19.23 -15.88 -14.53
CA GLU A 634 20.08 -16.01 -13.34
C GLU A 634 21.21 -17.04 -13.53
N ILE A 635 20.97 -18.03 -14.39
CA ILE A 635 21.91 -19.12 -14.69
C ILE A 635 22.92 -18.74 -15.76
N THR A 636 22.50 -17.99 -16.77
CA THR A 636 23.44 -17.39 -17.74
C THR A 636 24.48 -16.52 -17.02
N ARG A 637 24.10 -15.90 -15.90
CA ARG A 637 24.98 -15.11 -15.03
C ARG A 637 25.92 -15.96 -14.15
N THR A 638 25.50 -17.17 -13.74
CA THR A 638 26.25 -18.03 -12.81
C THR A 638 27.03 -19.17 -13.45
N SER A 639 27.03 -19.30 -14.79
CA SER A 639 27.82 -20.22 -15.64
C SER A 639 28.20 -21.56 -14.98
N LEU A 640 27.48 -22.64 -15.30
CA LEU A 640 27.87 -24.00 -14.93
C LEU A 640 29.32 -24.30 -15.36
N GLU A 641 30.11 -24.87 -14.45
CA GLU A 641 31.47 -25.32 -14.73
C GLU A 641 31.44 -26.38 -15.84
N SER A 642 32.21 -26.15 -16.91
CA SER A 642 32.26 -27.07 -18.05
C SER A 642 32.90 -28.40 -17.63
N ASN A 643 32.12 -29.48 -17.62
CA ASN A 643 32.60 -30.84 -17.29
C ASN A 643 33.53 -31.46 -18.36
N ARG A 644 33.92 -30.69 -19.38
CA ARG A 644 34.76 -31.14 -20.50
C ARG A 644 36.18 -31.58 -20.10
N GLU A 645 36.61 -31.35 -18.86
CA GLU A 645 37.96 -31.65 -18.37
C GLU A 645 38.20 -33.15 -18.02
N HIS A 646 37.17 -33.99 -17.91
CA HIS A 646 37.27 -35.33 -17.29
C HIS A 646 37.22 -36.58 -18.21
N GLY A 647 37.44 -36.44 -19.53
CA GLY A 647 37.49 -37.58 -20.47
C GLY A 647 36.11 -37.99 -21.02
N LEU A 648 35.99 -39.19 -21.63
CA LEU A 648 34.74 -39.72 -22.20
C LEU A 648 33.56 -39.41 -21.27
N ASN A 649 32.54 -38.72 -21.79
CA ASN A 649 31.36 -38.29 -21.02
C ASN A 649 30.85 -39.46 -20.19
N LYS A 650 31.11 -39.46 -18.87
CA LYS A 650 30.61 -40.50 -17.97
C LYS A 650 29.18 -40.13 -17.61
N PHE A 651 28.23 -40.94 -18.08
CA PHE A 651 26.78 -40.73 -17.95
C PHE A 651 26.27 -40.96 -16.51
N SER A 652 27.16 -41.28 -15.58
CA SER A 652 26.86 -41.72 -14.21
C SER A 652 27.10 -40.60 -13.18
N HIS A 653 26.35 -39.50 -13.23
CA HIS A 653 26.38 -38.50 -12.16
C HIS A 653 24.97 -38.09 -11.73
N GLN A 654 24.76 -38.00 -10.43
CA GLN A 654 23.56 -37.45 -9.80
C GLN A 654 23.39 -35.98 -10.23
N LEU A 655 22.15 -35.57 -10.54
CA LEU A 655 21.82 -34.19 -10.85
C LEU A 655 22.20 -33.27 -9.69
N THR A 656 22.90 -32.18 -9.98
CA THR A 656 23.08 -31.09 -9.01
C THR A 656 21.75 -30.38 -8.75
N ASP A 657 21.61 -29.73 -7.60
CA ASP A 657 20.37 -29.02 -7.22
C ASP A 657 20.01 -27.93 -8.23
N LYS A 658 21.01 -27.22 -8.78
CA LYS A 658 20.82 -26.22 -9.85
C LYS A 658 20.31 -26.83 -11.16
N GLN A 659 20.85 -27.98 -11.57
CA GLN A 659 20.35 -28.70 -12.76
C GLN A 659 18.93 -29.19 -12.55
N ARG A 660 18.60 -29.65 -11.35
CA ARG A 660 17.24 -30.07 -10.99
C ARG A 660 16.26 -28.91 -11.04
N GLU A 661 16.63 -27.75 -10.51
CA GLU A 661 15.81 -26.53 -10.55
C GLU A 661 15.51 -26.10 -11.99
N LEU A 662 16.51 -26.15 -12.88
CA LEU A 662 16.34 -25.89 -14.31
C LEU A 662 15.31 -26.79 -14.97
N ILE A 663 15.48 -28.11 -14.81
CA ILE A 663 14.59 -29.10 -15.41
C ILE A 663 13.16 -28.89 -14.88
N ARG A 664 13.04 -28.61 -13.59
CA ARG A 664 11.76 -28.39 -12.92
C ARG A 664 11.11 -27.05 -13.27
N SER A 665 11.87 -26.06 -13.75
CA SER A 665 11.29 -24.79 -14.22
C SER A 665 10.34 -25.01 -15.42
N LEU A 666 10.60 -26.03 -16.24
CA LEU A 666 9.72 -26.40 -17.36
C LEU A 666 8.34 -26.88 -16.89
N GLU A 667 8.21 -27.39 -15.66
CA GLU A 667 6.91 -27.81 -15.11
C GLU A 667 5.90 -26.64 -15.09
N TRP A 668 6.37 -25.39 -14.93
CA TRP A 668 5.49 -24.22 -14.98
C TRP A 668 4.79 -24.05 -16.33
N LEU A 669 5.47 -24.41 -17.43
CA LEU A 669 4.94 -24.30 -18.80
C LEU A 669 4.15 -25.54 -19.24
N ILE A 670 4.28 -26.65 -18.52
CA ILE A 670 3.58 -27.92 -18.83
C ILE A 670 2.17 -27.95 -18.20
N ILE A 671 1.86 -27.02 -17.30
CA ILE A 671 0.55 -26.96 -16.63
C ILE A 671 -0.57 -26.49 -17.59
N ASP A 672 -0.28 -25.60 -18.53
CA ASP A 672 -1.25 -25.00 -19.44
C ASP A 672 -0.96 -25.37 -20.91
N PRO A 673 -1.93 -25.93 -21.66
CA PRO A 673 -1.77 -26.21 -23.09
C PRO A 673 -1.35 -25.01 -23.93
N VAL A 674 -1.73 -23.79 -23.54
CA VAL A 674 -1.36 -22.55 -24.28
C VAL A 674 0.15 -22.33 -24.27
N THR A 675 0.84 -22.74 -23.21
CA THR A 675 2.29 -22.56 -23.04
C THR A 675 3.14 -23.72 -23.60
N TYR A 676 2.53 -24.74 -24.20
CA TYR A 676 3.24 -25.93 -24.69
C TYR A 676 4.29 -25.63 -25.77
N LEU A 677 4.00 -24.71 -26.68
CA LEU A 677 4.98 -24.31 -27.70
C LEU A 677 6.21 -23.67 -27.05
N GLU A 678 6.01 -22.79 -26.08
CA GLU A 678 7.10 -22.16 -25.34
C GLU A 678 7.86 -23.18 -24.48
N ALA A 679 7.15 -24.13 -23.86
CA ALA A 679 7.76 -25.24 -23.12
C ALA A 679 8.73 -26.02 -23.99
N LEU A 680 8.35 -26.30 -25.24
CA LEU A 680 9.18 -27.02 -26.21
C LEU A 680 10.43 -26.22 -26.59
N ILE A 681 10.27 -24.93 -26.93
CA ILE A 681 11.38 -24.05 -27.30
C ILE A 681 12.38 -23.92 -26.15
N GLN A 682 11.90 -23.77 -24.91
CA GLN A 682 12.75 -23.69 -23.72
C GLN A 682 13.39 -25.04 -23.39
N ALA A 683 12.70 -26.18 -23.61
CA ALA A 683 13.27 -27.51 -23.46
C ALA A 683 14.44 -27.74 -24.44
N ASP A 684 14.27 -27.41 -25.72
CA ASP A 684 15.35 -27.50 -26.72
C ASP A 684 16.55 -26.63 -26.34
N SER A 685 16.29 -25.41 -25.86
CA SER A 685 17.33 -24.50 -25.36
C SER A 685 18.12 -25.12 -24.19
N LEU A 686 17.41 -25.73 -23.22
CA LEU A 686 18.04 -26.42 -22.10
C LEU A 686 18.82 -27.66 -22.51
N ILE A 687 18.32 -28.44 -23.47
CA ILE A 687 19.03 -29.59 -24.02
C ILE A 687 20.32 -29.13 -24.70
N ARG A 688 20.27 -28.09 -25.55
CA ARG A 688 21.48 -27.50 -26.17
C ARG A 688 22.48 -27.04 -25.12
N TYR A 689 22.01 -26.35 -24.09
CA TYR A 689 22.85 -25.87 -23.00
C TYR A 689 23.54 -27.00 -22.23
N PHE A 690 22.80 -28.04 -21.82
CA PHE A 690 23.39 -29.18 -21.10
C PHE A 690 24.33 -30.01 -21.98
N LEU A 691 23.99 -30.23 -23.26
CA LEU A 691 24.83 -30.98 -24.18
C LEU A 691 26.14 -30.24 -24.49
N THR A 692 26.10 -28.93 -24.67
CA THR A 692 27.31 -28.11 -24.87
C THR A 692 28.13 -28.03 -23.58
N ALA A 693 27.52 -27.96 -22.40
CA ALA A 693 28.24 -27.97 -21.12
C ALA A 693 28.86 -29.34 -20.75
N GLY A 694 28.46 -30.44 -21.40
CA GLY A 694 28.96 -31.79 -21.15
C GLY A 694 28.18 -32.55 -20.07
N HIS A 695 26.88 -32.27 -19.92
CA HIS A 695 25.97 -32.91 -18.95
C HIS A 695 24.84 -33.68 -19.65
N PRO A 696 25.12 -34.80 -20.34
CA PRO A 696 24.11 -35.51 -21.11
C PRO A 696 23.00 -36.14 -20.25
N HIS A 697 23.27 -36.49 -18.99
CA HIS A 697 22.24 -36.98 -18.07
C HIS A 697 21.18 -35.91 -17.77
N ALA A 698 21.59 -34.65 -17.57
CA ALA A 698 20.64 -33.57 -17.32
C ALA A 698 19.77 -33.30 -18.56
N ALA A 699 20.36 -33.36 -19.76
CA ALA A 699 19.62 -33.27 -21.02
C ALA A 699 18.62 -34.44 -21.20
N ARG A 700 19.00 -35.68 -20.84
CA ARG A 700 18.09 -36.83 -20.85
C ARG A 700 16.87 -36.61 -19.94
N GLU A 701 17.09 -36.07 -18.74
CA GLU A 701 16.01 -35.81 -17.79
C GLU A 701 15.06 -34.71 -18.29
N VAL A 702 15.53 -33.72 -19.06
CA VAL A 702 14.65 -32.76 -19.77
C VAL A 702 13.77 -33.47 -20.80
N VAL A 703 14.33 -34.39 -21.57
CA VAL A 703 13.54 -35.14 -22.57
C VAL A 703 12.45 -36.00 -21.89
N LEU A 704 12.77 -36.59 -20.74
CA LEU A 704 11.82 -37.38 -19.96
C LEU A 704 10.77 -36.54 -19.23
N SER A 705 11.03 -35.25 -18.94
CA SER A 705 10.10 -34.39 -18.22
C SER A 705 8.98 -33.85 -19.10
N VAL A 706 9.15 -33.81 -20.42
CA VAL A 706 8.12 -33.35 -21.37
C VAL A 706 7.15 -34.50 -21.68
N PRO A 707 5.83 -34.35 -21.37
CA PRO A 707 4.84 -35.37 -21.69
C PRO A 707 4.69 -35.62 -23.19
N ALA A 708 4.43 -36.88 -23.59
CA ALA A 708 4.24 -37.25 -25.00
C ALA A 708 3.08 -36.50 -25.67
N ASP A 709 2.07 -36.12 -24.89
CA ASP A 709 0.87 -35.44 -25.35
C ASP A 709 1.16 -34.01 -25.83
N VAL A 710 2.20 -33.35 -25.31
CA VAL A 710 2.60 -31.98 -25.68
C VAL A 710 2.83 -31.86 -27.19
N LEU A 711 3.58 -32.80 -27.77
CA LEU A 711 3.88 -32.81 -29.20
C LEU A 711 2.61 -32.99 -30.05
N SER A 712 1.68 -33.82 -29.56
CA SER A 712 0.42 -34.09 -30.27
C SER A 712 -0.53 -32.89 -30.23
N VAL A 713 -0.59 -32.17 -29.11
CA VAL A 713 -1.43 -30.99 -28.91
C VAL A 713 -0.91 -29.81 -29.74
N ILE A 714 0.40 -29.56 -29.74
CA ILE A 714 1.02 -28.51 -30.58
C ILE A 714 0.76 -28.78 -32.08
N ALA A 715 0.80 -30.04 -32.49
CA ALA A 715 0.50 -30.42 -33.87
C ALA A 715 -0.99 -30.27 -34.23
N GLN A 716 -1.90 -30.40 -33.26
CA GLN A 716 -3.35 -30.31 -33.44
C GLN A 716 -3.90 -28.89 -33.34
N SER A 717 -3.27 -28.01 -32.56
CA SER A 717 -3.68 -26.60 -32.40
C SER A 717 -3.48 -25.73 -33.64
N GLN A 718 -3.05 -26.33 -34.76
CA GLN A 718 -2.90 -25.67 -36.04
C GLN A 718 -4.26 -25.58 -36.75
N ASP A 719 -4.81 -24.37 -36.86
CA ASP A 719 -6.01 -24.13 -37.66
C ASP A 719 -5.67 -24.29 -39.16
N PRO A 720 -6.23 -25.28 -39.90
CA PRO A 720 -5.89 -25.52 -41.30
C PRO A 720 -6.28 -24.37 -42.25
N LEU A 721 -6.95 -23.34 -41.73
CA LEU A 721 -7.56 -22.23 -42.46
C LEU A 721 -6.91 -20.86 -42.18
N ALA A 722 -5.91 -20.75 -41.30
CA ALA A 722 -5.24 -19.48 -41.02
C ALA A 722 -4.39 -19.03 -42.23
N GLU A 723 -4.63 -17.80 -42.69
CA GLU A 723 -4.09 -17.23 -43.93
C GLU A 723 -2.54 -17.20 -43.97
N ALA A 724 -1.99 -17.30 -45.19
CA ALA A 724 -0.57 -17.52 -45.51
C ALA A 724 0.41 -16.37 -45.13
N GLU A 725 -0.01 -15.37 -44.36
CA GLU A 725 0.85 -14.24 -43.94
C GLU A 725 1.76 -14.58 -42.74
N THR A 726 1.51 -15.68 -42.02
CA THR A 726 2.29 -16.15 -40.85
C THR A 726 3.24 -17.33 -41.13
N GLY A 727 3.65 -17.53 -42.40
CA GLY A 727 4.42 -18.71 -42.84
C GLY A 727 5.69 -19.03 -42.02
N GLY A 728 6.42 -18.01 -41.54
CA GLY A 728 7.64 -18.21 -40.75
C GLY A 728 7.41 -18.80 -39.35
N ALA A 729 6.30 -18.47 -38.69
CA ALA A 729 5.99 -19.00 -37.36
C ALA A 729 5.62 -20.49 -37.38
N ILE A 730 4.96 -20.93 -38.45
CA ILE A 730 4.59 -22.33 -38.67
C ILE A 730 5.85 -23.18 -38.91
N GLU A 731 6.78 -22.66 -39.72
CA GLU A 731 8.07 -23.31 -39.99
C GLU A 731 8.91 -23.42 -38.71
N ASN A 732 9.01 -22.35 -37.92
CA ASN A 732 9.71 -22.35 -36.62
C ASN A 732 9.11 -23.37 -35.65
N THR A 733 7.78 -23.49 -35.60
CA THR A 733 7.10 -24.48 -34.76
C THR A 733 7.43 -25.90 -35.19
N ARG A 734 7.39 -26.16 -36.50
CA ARG A 734 7.77 -27.47 -37.07
C ARG A 734 9.24 -27.80 -36.78
N ASN A 735 10.12 -26.81 -36.85
CA ASN A 735 11.54 -26.97 -36.59
C ASN A 735 11.83 -27.23 -35.11
N ALA A 736 11.06 -26.67 -34.18
CA ALA A 736 11.15 -26.98 -32.75
C ALA A 736 10.72 -28.44 -32.48
N ILE A 737 9.61 -28.88 -33.08
CA ILE A 737 9.17 -30.28 -32.98
C ILE A 737 10.24 -31.22 -33.55
N LEU A 738 10.80 -30.89 -34.71
CA LEU A 738 11.84 -31.68 -35.35
C LEU A 738 13.08 -31.78 -34.45
N GLU A 739 13.58 -30.66 -33.92
CA GLU A 739 14.75 -30.65 -33.04
C GLU A 739 14.53 -31.51 -31.79
N PHE A 740 13.40 -31.35 -31.10
CA PHE A 740 13.08 -32.15 -29.92
C PHE A 740 12.98 -33.65 -30.23
N THR A 741 12.32 -34.02 -31.34
CA THR A 741 12.23 -35.44 -31.75
C THR A 741 13.59 -36.04 -32.06
N GLN A 742 14.49 -35.28 -32.69
CA GLN A 742 15.85 -35.71 -32.96
C GLN A 742 16.69 -35.89 -31.68
N TYR A 743 16.44 -35.09 -30.64
CA TYR A 743 17.02 -35.32 -29.32
C TYR A 743 16.48 -36.58 -28.65
N ARG A 744 15.17 -36.83 -28.73
CA ARG A 744 14.57 -38.07 -28.21
C ARG A 744 15.20 -39.30 -28.86
N ASP A 745 15.27 -39.32 -30.19
CA ASP A 745 15.86 -40.44 -30.95
C ASP A 745 17.34 -40.66 -30.57
N PHE A 746 18.07 -39.58 -30.31
CA PHE A 746 19.46 -39.62 -29.82
C PHE A 746 19.58 -40.29 -28.44
N PHE A 747 18.75 -39.89 -27.47
CA PHE A 747 18.78 -40.50 -26.14
C PHE A 747 18.25 -41.94 -26.12
N ASP A 748 17.30 -42.28 -26.99
CA ASP A 748 16.86 -43.66 -27.19
C ASP A 748 18.01 -44.54 -27.72
N CYS A 749 18.81 -44.03 -28.66
CA CYS A 749 20.02 -44.72 -29.13
C CYS A 749 21.05 -44.91 -28.01
N LEU A 750 21.23 -43.92 -27.14
CA LEU A 750 22.14 -44.03 -26.00
C LEU A 750 21.64 -45.04 -24.96
N ALA A 751 20.33 -45.12 -24.71
CA ALA A 751 19.74 -46.12 -23.83
C ALA A 751 19.96 -47.55 -24.38
N LEU A 752 19.88 -47.74 -25.70
CA LEU A 752 20.21 -49.02 -26.34
C LEU A 752 21.69 -49.38 -26.17
N HIS A 753 22.61 -48.40 -26.22
CA HIS A 753 24.03 -48.64 -25.93
C HIS A 753 24.24 -49.16 -24.51
N GLU A 754 23.61 -48.53 -23.52
CA GLU A 754 23.71 -48.95 -22.11
C GLU A 754 23.17 -50.37 -21.91
N GLN A 755 22.08 -50.73 -22.58
CA GLN A 755 21.53 -52.09 -22.55
C GLN A 755 22.48 -53.11 -23.19
N VAL A 756 23.16 -52.77 -24.28
CA VAL A 756 24.18 -53.66 -24.89
C VAL A 756 25.36 -53.84 -23.94
N ASP A 757 25.85 -52.78 -23.31
CA ASP A 757 26.94 -52.83 -22.34
C ASP A 757 26.54 -53.65 -21.09
N GLU A 758 25.30 -53.51 -20.62
CA GLU A 758 24.75 -54.32 -19.52
C GLU A 758 24.72 -55.81 -19.89
N ILE A 759 24.21 -56.15 -21.08
CA ILE A 759 24.22 -57.54 -21.57
C ILE A 759 25.67 -58.04 -21.64
N LEU A 760 26.60 -57.29 -22.24
CA LEU A 760 28.01 -57.67 -22.34
C LEU A 760 28.67 -57.88 -20.97
N SER A 761 28.27 -57.12 -19.95
CA SER A 761 28.74 -57.29 -18.57
C SER A 761 28.28 -58.62 -17.93
N GLN A 762 27.13 -59.15 -18.36
CA GLN A 762 26.53 -60.41 -17.90
C GLN A 762 27.08 -61.65 -18.64
N ARG A 763 28.27 -61.55 -19.23
CA ARG A 763 28.91 -62.64 -19.99
C ARG A 763 28.95 -63.96 -19.19
N PRO A 764 28.58 -65.10 -19.80
CA PRO A 764 28.60 -66.40 -19.12
C PRO A 764 30.03 -66.81 -18.73
N MET A 765 30.20 -67.36 -17.53
CA MET A 765 31.49 -67.85 -17.01
C MET A 765 31.95 -69.12 -17.75
N ASP A 766 33.26 -69.39 -17.74
CA ASP A 766 33.87 -70.59 -18.32
C ASP A 766 33.29 -71.86 -17.67
N GLY A 767 32.33 -72.52 -18.36
CA GLY A 767 31.58 -73.69 -17.85
C GLY A 767 30.05 -73.55 -17.86
N ALA A 768 29.49 -72.44 -18.34
CA ALA A 768 28.04 -72.24 -18.49
C ALA A 768 27.37 -73.27 -19.42
N THR A 769 26.05 -73.47 -19.25
CA THR A 769 25.32 -74.41 -20.12
C THR A 769 25.25 -73.91 -21.56
N THR A 770 25.12 -74.85 -22.50
CA THR A 770 24.95 -74.54 -23.93
C THR A 770 23.68 -73.73 -24.21
N SER A 771 22.65 -73.88 -23.36
CA SER A 771 21.40 -73.12 -23.44
C SER A 771 21.60 -71.66 -23.01
N ASP A 772 22.32 -71.42 -21.92
CA ASP A 772 22.56 -70.06 -21.40
C ASP A 772 23.44 -69.25 -22.34
N THR A 773 24.47 -69.90 -22.92
CA THR A 773 25.32 -69.28 -23.95
C THR A 773 24.53 -68.97 -25.22
N GLN A 774 23.63 -69.85 -25.67
CA GLN A 774 22.76 -69.56 -26.82
C GLN A 774 21.78 -68.41 -26.56
N ALA A 775 21.13 -68.39 -25.40
CA ALA A 775 20.21 -67.32 -25.00
C ALA A 775 20.93 -65.96 -24.91
N PHE A 776 22.10 -65.92 -24.29
CA PHE A 776 22.96 -64.73 -24.24
C PHE A 776 23.35 -64.24 -25.64
N THR A 777 23.80 -65.15 -26.51
CA THR A 777 24.25 -64.79 -27.86
C THR A 777 23.09 -64.27 -28.70
N GLN A 778 21.89 -64.83 -28.54
CA GLN A 778 20.69 -64.38 -29.22
C GLN A 778 20.25 -63.00 -28.72
N ALA A 779 20.19 -62.78 -27.41
CA ALA A 779 19.84 -61.48 -26.82
C ALA A 779 20.83 -60.39 -27.24
N LEU A 780 22.14 -60.69 -27.23
CA LEU A 780 23.18 -59.78 -27.69
C LEU A 780 23.03 -59.46 -29.19
N LYS A 781 22.73 -60.45 -30.03
CA LYS A 781 22.52 -60.25 -31.46
C LYS A 781 21.32 -59.35 -31.73
N GLU A 782 20.18 -59.62 -31.12
CA GLU A 782 18.95 -58.83 -31.28
C GLU A 782 19.16 -57.39 -30.83
N MET A 783 19.81 -57.18 -29.68
CA MET A 783 20.06 -55.84 -29.17
C MET A 783 21.10 -55.08 -30.02
N CYS A 784 22.17 -55.74 -30.48
CA CYS A 784 23.12 -55.15 -31.42
C CYS A 784 22.48 -54.82 -32.78
N ASP A 785 21.52 -55.62 -33.26
CA ASP A 785 20.75 -55.35 -34.49
C ASP A 785 19.89 -54.08 -34.33
N HIS A 786 19.19 -53.94 -33.19
CA HIS A 786 18.41 -52.74 -32.87
C HIS A 786 19.31 -51.51 -32.73
N LEU A 787 20.41 -51.62 -31.98
CA LEU A 787 21.37 -50.54 -31.80
C LEU A 787 21.98 -50.09 -33.13
N TYR A 788 22.40 -51.04 -33.98
CA TYR A 788 22.95 -50.74 -35.30
C TYR A 788 21.92 -50.00 -36.16
N THR A 789 20.67 -50.47 -36.18
CA THR A 789 19.60 -49.85 -36.98
C THR A 789 19.30 -48.43 -36.50
N ALA A 790 19.23 -48.22 -35.18
CA ALA A 790 18.94 -46.92 -34.59
C ALA A 790 20.07 -45.91 -34.85
N VAL A 791 21.32 -46.27 -34.59
CA VAL A 791 22.48 -45.38 -34.81
C VAL A 791 22.71 -45.12 -36.30
N VAL A 792 22.56 -46.12 -37.17
CA VAL A 792 22.61 -45.91 -38.63
C VAL A 792 21.46 -45.01 -39.08
N GLY A 793 20.27 -45.13 -38.50
CA GLY A 793 19.15 -44.23 -38.72
C GLY A 793 19.53 -42.76 -38.47
N ILE A 794 20.15 -42.47 -37.32
CA ILE A 794 20.66 -41.12 -37.01
C ILE A 794 21.73 -40.67 -38.01
N LEU A 795 22.75 -41.51 -38.26
CA LEU A 795 23.88 -41.17 -39.14
C LEU A 795 23.50 -41.05 -40.63
N SER A 796 22.38 -41.64 -41.03
CA SER A 796 21.81 -41.54 -42.39
C SER A 796 20.65 -40.53 -42.48
N SER A 797 20.43 -39.76 -41.42
CA SER A 797 19.48 -38.65 -41.37
C SER A 797 20.21 -37.31 -41.29
N GLU A 798 19.49 -36.22 -41.53
CA GLU A 798 19.95 -34.84 -41.35
C GLU A 798 19.90 -34.42 -39.86
N TRP A 799 20.43 -35.26 -38.98
CA TRP A 799 20.30 -35.09 -37.52
C TRP A 799 20.90 -33.75 -37.04
N LEU A 800 20.08 -32.84 -36.53
CA LEU A 800 20.45 -31.49 -36.12
C LEU A 800 21.15 -30.68 -37.22
N GLN A 801 20.93 -31.02 -38.49
CA GLN A 801 21.51 -30.34 -39.64
C GLN A 801 20.49 -29.36 -40.23
N ASP A 802 20.95 -28.15 -40.59
CA ASP A 802 20.17 -27.15 -41.33
C ASP A 802 18.81 -26.75 -40.71
N ILE A 803 18.65 -26.91 -39.39
CA ILE A 803 17.49 -26.42 -38.64
C ILE A 803 17.58 -24.90 -38.50
N GLN A 804 16.94 -24.19 -39.41
CA GLN A 804 16.92 -22.71 -39.44
C GLN A 804 15.65 -22.18 -38.79
N PHE A 805 15.81 -21.15 -37.96
CA PHE A 805 14.69 -20.39 -37.41
C PHE A 805 14.66 -19.03 -38.09
N ASN A 806 13.58 -18.76 -38.80
CA ASN A 806 13.42 -17.50 -39.51
C ASN A 806 12.91 -16.46 -38.51
N PRO A 807 13.62 -15.34 -38.28
CA PRO A 807 13.14 -14.30 -37.40
C PRO A 807 11.83 -13.74 -37.94
N VAL A 808 10.82 -13.65 -37.07
CA VAL A 808 9.49 -13.14 -37.43
C VAL A 808 9.52 -11.61 -37.61
N GLU A 809 10.52 -10.94 -37.03
CA GLU A 809 10.79 -9.50 -37.15
C GLU A 809 12.28 -9.22 -37.40
N ASN A 810 12.62 -8.18 -38.18
CA ASN A 810 14.01 -7.77 -38.44
C ASN A 810 14.63 -7.07 -37.21
N ASN A 811 14.91 -7.84 -36.15
CA ASN A 811 15.61 -7.39 -34.95
C ASN A 811 17.02 -7.99 -34.88
N GLU A 812 18.04 -7.14 -34.75
CA GLU A 812 19.46 -7.54 -34.67
C GLU A 812 19.74 -8.54 -33.53
N GLU A 813 18.97 -8.48 -32.44
CA GLU A 813 19.07 -9.43 -31.33
C GLU A 813 18.60 -10.84 -31.72
N GLN A 814 17.54 -10.97 -32.52
CA GLN A 814 17.01 -12.27 -32.94
C GLN A 814 17.99 -12.98 -33.90
N GLU A 815 18.64 -12.22 -34.79
CA GLU A 815 19.65 -12.75 -35.72
C GLU A 815 20.87 -13.30 -34.96
N GLN A 816 21.35 -12.59 -33.94
CA GLN A 816 22.44 -13.07 -33.07
C GLN A 816 22.07 -14.36 -32.32
N THR A 817 20.81 -14.50 -31.88
CA THR A 817 20.36 -15.75 -31.24
C THR A 817 20.28 -16.92 -32.21
N ALA A 818 19.88 -16.69 -33.46
CA ALA A 818 19.84 -17.72 -34.50
C ALA A 818 21.26 -18.20 -34.86
N ASP A 819 22.21 -17.28 -35.02
CA ASP A 819 23.61 -17.61 -35.26
C ASP A 819 24.23 -18.41 -34.12
N ARG A 820 23.94 -18.00 -32.88
CA ARG A 820 24.36 -18.73 -31.69
C ARG A 820 23.79 -20.15 -31.67
N ARG A 821 22.50 -20.33 -31.99
CA ARG A 821 21.86 -21.66 -32.08
C ARG A 821 22.56 -22.53 -33.12
N VAL A 822 22.84 -22.01 -34.31
CA VAL A 822 23.54 -22.75 -35.37
C VAL A 822 24.95 -23.16 -34.90
N ALA A 823 25.66 -22.29 -34.19
CA ALA A 823 26.97 -22.61 -33.63
C ALA A 823 26.87 -23.70 -32.53
N GLU A 824 25.85 -23.63 -31.66
CA GLU A 824 25.58 -24.64 -30.63
C GLU A 824 25.26 -26.01 -31.25
N LEU A 825 24.42 -26.08 -32.28
CA LEU A 825 24.08 -27.31 -32.99
C LEU A 825 25.30 -27.94 -33.67
N LYS A 826 26.12 -27.12 -34.35
CA LYS A 826 27.40 -27.59 -34.94
C LYS A 826 28.35 -28.14 -33.87
N LEU A 827 28.41 -27.51 -32.71
CA LEU A 827 29.25 -27.96 -31.61
C LEU A 827 28.75 -29.29 -31.02
N ILE A 828 27.44 -29.44 -30.83
CA ILE A 828 26.82 -30.68 -30.37
C ILE A 828 27.11 -31.81 -31.36
N ARG A 829 26.93 -31.57 -32.65
CA ARG A 829 27.27 -32.54 -33.71
C ARG A 829 28.73 -32.96 -33.68
N ASN A 830 29.67 -32.01 -33.57
CA ASN A 830 31.11 -32.30 -33.49
C ASN A 830 31.47 -33.18 -32.27
N ILE A 831 30.73 -33.05 -31.16
CA ILE A 831 30.97 -33.83 -29.94
C ILE A 831 30.35 -35.21 -30.06
N TYR A 832 29.05 -35.30 -30.32
CA TYR A 832 28.27 -36.52 -30.11
C TYR A 832 28.19 -37.44 -31.34
N ILE A 833 28.34 -36.94 -32.58
CA ILE A 833 28.40 -37.82 -33.77
C ILE A 833 29.64 -38.73 -33.71
N PRO A 834 30.86 -38.20 -33.50
CA PRO A 834 32.03 -39.06 -33.32
C PRO A 834 31.88 -40.00 -32.12
N GLU A 835 31.31 -39.53 -31.01
CA GLU A 835 31.09 -40.35 -29.82
C GLU A 835 30.15 -41.54 -30.09
N LEU A 836 29.02 -41.33 -30.77
CA LEU A 836 28.10 -42.41 -31.18
C LEU A 836 28.80 -43.43 -32.08
N VAL A 837 29.59 -42.96 -33.06
CA VAL A 837 30.33 -43.84 -33.97
C VAL A 837 31.35 -44.68 -33.19
N PHE A 838 32.08 -44.08 -32.23
CA PHE A 838 33.01 -44.82 -31.39
C PHE A 838 32.30 -45.84 -30.49
N ARG A 839 31.20 -45.45 -29.84
CA ARG A 839 30.40 -46.37 -29.00
C ARG A 839 29.86 -47.54 -29.79
N LEU A 840 29.31 -47.30 -30.98
CA LEU A 840 28.81 -48.37 -31.85
C LEU A 840 29.95 -49.24 -32.35
N HIS A 841 31.07 -48.65 -32.75
CA HIS A 841 32.24 -49.39 -33.18
C HIS A 841 32.73 -50.32 -32.06
N ASP A 842 32.88 -49.82 -30.83
CA ASP A 842 33.35 -50.59 -29.69
C ASP A 842 32.37 -51.71 -29.32
N ALA A 843 31.06 -51.42 -29.27
CA ALA A 843 30.02 -52.43 -29.05
C ALA A 843 30.02 -53.54 -30.12
N LEU A 844 30.21 -53.18 -31.41
CA LEU A 844 30.29 -54.15 -32.51
C LEU A 844 31.58 -54.98 -32.48
N VAL A 845 32.69 -54.40 -32.01
CA VAL A 845 33.99 -55.09 -31.88
C VAL A 845 33.97 -56.06 -30.72
N GLU A 846 33.44 -55.66 -29.55
CA GLU A 846 33.31 -56.51 -28.38
C GLU A 846 32.34 -57.67 -28.64
N SER A 847 31.16 -57.37 -29.20
CA SER A 847 30.19 -58.40 -29.62
C SER A 847 30.68 -59.26 -30.78
N GLY A 848 31.67 -58.79 -31.55
CA GLY A 848 32.26 -59.49 -32.69
C GLY A 848 32.93 -60.82 -32.35
N THR A 849 33.26 -61.06 -31.07
CA THR A 849 33.76 -62.35 -30.57
C THR A 849 32.70 -63.45 -30.58
N TYR A 850 31.42 -63.08 -30.43
CA TYR A 850 30.27 -63.99 -30.43
C TYR A 850 29.49 -63.95 -31.75
N VAL A 851 29.41 -62.78 -32.37
CA VAL A 851 28.65 -62.53 -33.61
C VAL A 851 29.58 -61.98 -34.68
N VAL A 852 30.13 -62.87 -35.52
CA VAL A 852 31.15 -62.52 -36.54
C VAL A 852 30.66 -61.47 -37.55
N THR A 853 29.35 -61.40 -37.81
CA THR A 853 28.75 -60.40 -38.72
C THR A 853 28.93 -58.97 -38.22
N ASN A 854 29.07 -58.76 -36.91
CA ASN A 854 29.23 -57.43 -36.32
C ASN A 854 30.59 -56.80 -36.66
N LEU A 855 31.65 -57.62 -36.81
CA LEU A 855 32.95 -57.14 -37.26
C LEU A 855 32.90 -56.59 -38.69
N ARG A 856 32.07 -57.18 -39.57
CA ARG A 856 31.86 -56.66 -40.93
C ARG A 856 31.09 -55.36 -40.90
N ARG A 857 30.02 -55.27 -40.10
CA ARG A 857 29.27 -54.02 -39.90
C ARG A 857 30.13 -52.90 -39.33
N ALA A 858 31.11 -53.22 -38.47
CA ALA A 858 32.09 -52.26 -37.96
C ALA A 858 32.98 -51.67 -39.07
N LEU A 859 33.29 -52.43 -40.13
CA LEU A 859 33.98 -51.91 -41.31
C LEU A 859 33.04 -51.11 -42.21
N ASP A 860 31.80 -51.55 -42.39
CA ASP A 860 30.80 -50.86 -43.22
C ASP A 860 30.49 -49.45 -42.67
N LEU A 861 30.59 -49.24 -41.35
CA LEU A 861 30.51 -47.91 -40.72
C LEU A 861 31.50 -46.90 -41.30
N ALA A 862 32.69 -47.32 -41.74
CA ALA A 862 33.65 -46.41 -42.37
C ALA A 862 33.11 -45.82 -43.69
N THR A 863 32.32 -46.60 -44.44
CA THR A 863 31.68 -46.12 -45.68
C THR A 863 30.56 -45.12 -45.38
N LEU A 864 29.83 -45.32 -44.27
CA LEU A 864 28.77 -44.40 -43.83
C LEU A 864 29.34 -43.07 -43.33
N VAL A 865 30.43 -43.11 -42.56
CA VAL A 865 31.13 -41.89 -42.09
C VAL A 865 31.70 -41.10 -43.26
N ALA A 866 32.24 -41.77 -44.27
CA ALA A 866 32.83 -41.14 -45.46
C ALA A 866 31.81 -40.72 -46.53
N ASN A 867 30.52 -40.92 -46.31
CA ASN A 867 29.49 -40.62 -47.31
C ASN A 867 29.32 -39.10 -47.52
N GLU A 868 29.39 -38.65 -48.78
CA GLU A 868 29.21 -37.23 -49.13
C GLU A 868 27.79 -36.72 -48.89
N SER A 869 26.79 -37.60 -48.88
CA SER A 869 25.38 -37.22 -48.74
C SER A 869 25.08 -36.68 -47.34
N TYR A 870 25.68 -37.27 -46.31
CA TYR A 870 25.44 -36.92 -44.89
C TYR A 870 26.58 -36.11 -44.27
N LYS A 871 27.74 -36.05 -44.94
CA LYS A 871 28.93 -35.28 -44.53
C LYS A 871 29.39 -35.52 -43.08
N ASN A 872 29.11 -36.70 -42.52
CA ASN A 872 29.49 -37.09 -41.16
C ASN A 872 31.01 -36.96 -40.91
N TYR A 873 31.84 -37.15 -41.94
CA TYR A 873 33.30 -36.99 -41.85
C TYR A 873 33.74 -35.57 -41.43
N ALA A 874 32.95 -34.54 -41.72
CA ALA A 874 33.27 -33.16 -41.35
C ALA A 874 33.30 -32.96 -39.83
N GLU A 875 32.49 -33.72 -39.09
CA GLU A 875 32.36 -33.64 -37.63
C GLU A 875 33.55 -34.25 -36.88
N PHE A 876 34.38 -35.04 -37.58
CA PHE A 876 35.63 -35.59 -37.06
C PHE A 876 36.83 -34.66 -37.25
N LEU A 877 36.65 -33.56 -37.98
CA LEU A 877 37.66 -32.53 -38.17
C LEU A 877 37.60 -31.52 -37.02
N PRO A 878 38.74 -30.91 -36.65
CA PRO A 878 38.74 -29.84 -35.65
C PRO A 878 37.89 -28.67 -36.15
N PRO A 879 37.11 -28.00 -35.26
CA PRO A 879 36.34 -26.82 -35.64
C PRO A 879 37.29 -25.72 -36.14
N GLU A 880 36.90 -25.02 -37.21
CA GLU A 880 37.70 -23.95 -37.85
C GLU A 880 37.77 -22.65 -37.01
N LEU A 881 36.99 -22.55 -35.92
CA LEU A 881 36.93 -21.39 -35.05
C LEU A 881 37.86 -21.55 -33.83
N ASP A 882 38.78 -20.60 -33.65
CA ASP A 882 39.60 -20.42 -32.44
C ASP A 882 38.70 -20.09 -31.24
N VAL A 883 38.08 -21.11 -30.64
CA VAL A 883 37.38 -20.98 -29.36
C VAL A 883 38.43 -21.14 -28.23
N PRO A 884 38.57 -20.16 -27.32
CA PRO A 884 39.49 -20.29 -26.19
C PRO A 884 39.05 -21.45 -25.30
N GLY A 885 39.85 -22.52 -25.26
CA GLY A 885 39.54 -23.77 -24.55
C GLY A 885 39.44 -25.02 -25.43
N ALA A 886 39.62 -24.92 -26.75
CA ALA A 886 39.69 -26.09 -27.63
C ALA A 886 40.92 -26.96 -27.32
N HIS A 887 40.73 -27.99 -26.50
CA HIS A 887 41.77 -28.93 -26.11
C HIS A 887 42.42 -29.64 -27.32
N LYS A 888 43.73 -29.89 -27.22
CA LYS A 888 44.56 -30.65 -28.18
C LYS A 888 44.05 -32.06 -28.54
N ASN A 889 43.04 -32.59 -27.84
CA ASN A 889 42.42 -33.89 -28.12
C ASN A 889 41.46 -33.87 -29.32
N SER A 890 40.80 -32.74 -29.64
CA SER A 890 39.90 -32.68 -30.80
C SER A 890 40.64 -32.80 -32.14
N GLN A 891 41.95 -32.48 -32.14
CA GLN A 891 42.82 -32.57 -33.32
C GLN A 891 43.12 -34.01 -33.78
N ARG A 892 42.60 -35.06 -33.11
CA ARG A 892 42.95 -36.46 -33.41
C ARG A 892 41.78 -37.43 -33.58
N LYS A 893 40.52 -37.00 -33.47
CA LYS A 893 39.32 -37.87 -33.58
C LYS A 893 39.35 -38.78 -34.81
N MET A 894 39.56 -38.22 -36.00
CA MET A 894 39.66 -39.01 -37.24
C MET A 894 40.84 -40.01 -37.20
N LYS A 895 41.99 -39.61 -36.67
CA LYS A 895 43.17 -40.47 -36.55
C LYS A 895 42.95 -41.61 -35.54
N ASP A 896 42.18 -41.36 -34.50
CA ASP A 896 41.82 -42.36 -33.49
C ASP A 896 40.79 -43.35 -34.06
N TYR A 897 39.81 -42.87 -34.84
CA TYR A 897 38.85 -43.75 -35.54
C TYR A 897 39.53 -44.68 -36.55
N LEU A 898 40.46 -44.16 -37.36
CA LEU A 898 41.25 -44.98 -38.29
C LEU A 898 42.14 -46.00 -37.55
N ARG A 899 42.60 -45.70 -36.33
CA ARG A 899 43.30 -46.69 -35.49
C ARG A 899 42.36 -47.77 -34.99
N ALA A 900 41.14 -47.41 -34.57
CA ALA A 900 40.13 -48.37 -34.13
C ALA A 900 39.74 -49.33 -35.28
N LEU A 901 39.51 -48.81 -36.49
CA LEU A 901 39.24 -49.62 -37.69
C LEU A 901 40.39 -50.59 -38.04
N ARG A 902 41.65 -50.17 -37.82
CA ARG A 902 42.81 -51.06 -38.01
C ARG A 902 42.77 -52.25 -37.06
N VAL A 903 42.29 -52.09 -35.82
CA VAL A 903 42.14 -53.19 -34.86
C VAL A 903 41.12 -54.20 -35.36
N VAL A 904 39.97 -53.74 -35.88
CA VAL A 904 38.94 -54.62 -36.47
C VAL A 904 39.49 -55.41 -37.64
N HIS A 905 40.25 -54.76 -38.52
CA HIS A 905 40.89 -55.40 -39.66
C HIS A 905 41.83 -56.55 -39.23
N LEU A 906 42.61 -56.32 -38.16
CA LEU A 906 43.47 -57.35 -37.58
C LEU A 906 42.68 -58.49 -36.92
N MET A 907 41.56 -58.19 -36.26
CA MET A 907 40.68 -59.20 -35.66
C MET A 907 39.99 -60.09 -36.70
N ILE A 908 39.54 -59.51 -37.82
CA ILE A 908 38.96 -60.28 -38.94
C ILE A 908 40.04 -61.16 -39.59
N LEU A 909 41.26 -60.65 -39.78
CA LEU A 909 42.39 -61.44 -40.28
C LEU A 909 42.72 -62.62 -39.36
N LYS A 910 42.68 -62.42 -38.04
CA LYS A 910 42.95 -63.46 -37.04
C LYS A 910 41.86 -64.54 -36.99
N SER A 911 40.60 -64.19 -37.20
CA SER A 911 39.46 -65.11 -37.12
C SER A 911 39.16 -65.83 -38.44
N SER A 912 39.32 -65.16 -39.59
CA SER A 912 38.92 -65.69 -40.90
C SER A 912 40.08 -66.06 -41.83
N GLY A 913 41.30 -65.58 -41.59
CA GLY A 913 42.46 -65.79 -42.47
C GLY A 913 42.36 -65.13 -43.85
N VAL A 914 41.28 -64.38 -44.13
CA VAL A 914 41.01 -63.73 -45.42
C VAL A 914 41.12 -62.21 -45.26
N HIS A 915 41.67 -61.54 -46.28
CA HIS A 915 41.77 -60.08 -46.29
C HIS A 915 40.37 -59.44 -46.22
N PRO A 916 40.07 -58.58 -45.22
CA PRO A 916 38.74 -58.05 -44.95
C PRO A 916 38.10 -57.24 -46.09
N LEU A 917 38.93 -56.68 -46.99
CA LEU A 917 38.49 -55.92 -48.17
C LEU A 917 38.40 -56.77 -49.45
N ARG A 918 38.64 -58.10 -49.39
CA ARG A 918 38.35 -58.97 -50.54
C ARG A 918 36.84 -59.19 -50.59
N PRO A 919 36.17 -58.95 -51.72
CA PRO A 919 34.80 -59.40 -51.89
C PRO A 919 34.78 -60.92 -51.70
N THR A 920 33.94 -61.41 -50.80
CA THR A 920 33.61 -62.84 -50.73
C THR A 920 33.09 -63.25 -52.10
N SER A 921 33.87 -64.03 -52.85
CA SER A 921 33.39 -64.57 -54.11
C SER A 921 32.30 -65.62 -53.80
N LYS A 922 31.06 -65.17 -53.97
CA LYS A 922 29.78 -65.89 -53.90
C LYS A 922 29.31 -66.32 -52.51
#